data_AF-R6UG97-F1
#
_entry.id   AF-R6UG97-F1
#
_cell.length_a   1.000
_cell.length_b   1.000
_cell.length_c   1.000
_cell.angle_alpha   90.00
_cell.angle_beta   90.00
_cell.angle_gamma   90.00
#
_symmetry.space_group_name_H-M   'P 1'
#
loop_
_entity.id
_entity.type
_entity.pdbx_description
1 polymer ?
#
loop_
_entity_poly.entity_id
_entity_poly.type
_entity_poly.pdbx_seq_one_letter_code
_entity_poly.pdbx_strand_id
1 'polypeptide(L)'
;MTPGNRQPKWDIYEAVILLEGYLETLQGEEPKVQIIKRISTELRRMAANRGLDIDDIYRNENGISFQMQSMDSAYQGKKIYVPATRLFEKVVFLYRNDTERYLKLLQEAKSMVAAKKNNKDAFMVWVASVLPAKRCKWIEKNILRVEQFAIATKMISGSIFDITDISKLEVIYKSAGKNKVFQIKNRKLIKNINDDFNVYMRYCLQLPIQTEKKEEASVSTESYNLVADASAEMKEVLNVVDFERIESMAFTKPRSITFFGKELSIPSTWKDVYVSIVAVLYKYYPDVFSSLSSFPGSTRLEFGKASDLGHMTSPREIDEELCIETNFSATDFIKRIKELLFICGVAHDSLTIVYERRIGTTASNSTSSFSSTACEAEFYAYLQNTVKLADRTCSSYVSSIRSAERYATNKGYESCSLFSENKETTIVTATELYSDSDFIRYNEQQHNRFSAAINKLLEFIGAEIPKKAIASLGNSGNKQTSATAEIFGRIVTVLKKHYEYGFKYDSIRELMRFRQFAEAMEISLPEDDELLKAAILSSGTVIDDKVYCKNDDMPQELQCIVDDVFSSGAAVIYYDSLFVNKQEWMNSYVITSPEMLKEYLQKNIAGCSFAKKFMIKGNRLPEKEAVTDEIKRVWGNNQSVSVYSLHDRLPYIPLNNIWRVISGNDLFVLVSEGEYLFIDRFCISEDEAEDILDFVDNACEENGFASLSDVPLGSIEEENYEFSQLTIYNAIYKKVLSGKYHLNGKILTKEKSELDAVTLLKKYIKDRDECTFDEVADKVIELTGSTNRQYAFQALYDDMVRVDRNRFVANRLVNFPVDEIDAVLSGFITDNFRAIRDVTTFAMFPICGQNWNHYLLESYCYKYSKKYSLHVIHFNDKNAGIIAEKYFNKKYNEMLAIAIARTDVELVPEVIGQYLFNTGYMAKSKYAKLGEIAQRASELRKER
;
A
#
# COMPACT_ATOMS: atom_id res chain seq x y z
N MET A 1 26.79 56.02 6.62
CA MET A 1 28.23 56.01 6.35
C MET A 1 28.91 56.49 7.64
N THR A 2 29.54 55.67 8.48
CA THR A 2 30.16 54.35 8.23
C THR A 2 31.08 54.38 6.99
N PRO A 3 32.41 54.54 7.17
CA PRO A 3 33.35 54.46 6.05
C PRO A 3 33.44 52.99 5.59
N GLY A 4 32.74 52.66 4.50
CA GLY A 4 32.70 51.30 3.95
C GLY A 4 31.95 51.22 2.61
N ASN A 5 30.68 51.64 2.56
CA ASN A 5 29.84 51.46 1.37
C ASN A 5 29.84 52.68 0.42
N ARG A 6 30.96 52.92 -0.27
CA ARG A 6 30.95 53.70 -1.52
C ARG A 6 31.12 52.75 -2.70
N GLN A 7 30.12 52.66 -3.57
CA GLN A 7 30.23 51.87 -4.80
C GLN A 7 31.50 52.27 -5.59
N PRO A 8 32.21 51.31 -6.21
CA PRO A 8 33.33 51.61 -7.08
C PRO A 8 32.98 52.64 -8.15
N LYS A 9 33.89 53.60 -8.36
CA LYS A 9 33.79 54.61 -9.42
C LYS A 9 33.64 53.89 -10.76
N TRP A 10 32.77 54.43 -11.61
CA TRP A 10 32.62 53.96 -12.98
C TRP A 10 33.93 54.11 -13.75
N ASP A 11 34.30 53.09 -14.53
CA ASP A 11 35.39 53.16 -15.51
C ASP A 11 34.88 53.32 -16.94
N ILE A 12 35.82 53.53 -17.89
CA ILE A 12 35.48 53.79 -19.29
C ILE A 12 34.88 52.59 -20.02
N TYR A 13 35.21 51.36 -19.62
CA TYR A 13 34.68 50.12 -20.19
C TYR A 13 33.26 49.85 -19.70
N GLU A 14 32.98 50.12 -18.43
CA GLU A 14 31.60 50.10 -17.90
C GLU A 14 30.74 51.16 -18.61
N ALA A 15 31.28 52.36 -18.82
CA ALA A 15 30.56 53.48 -19.42
C ALA A 15 30.25 53.30 -20.92
N VAL A 16 31.09 52.62 -21.71
CA VAL A 16 30.77 52.32 -23.12
C VAL A 16 29.68 51.26 -23.26
N ILE A 17 29.63 50.25 -22.39
CA ILE A 17 28.53 49.27 -22.35
C ILE A 17 27.22 49.96 -21.94
N LEU A 18 27.26 50.89 -20.98
CA LEU A 18 26.08 51.67 -20.61
C LEU A 18 25.58 52.56 -21.76
N LEU A 19 26.48 53.13 -22.58
CA LEU A 19 26.08 53.91 -23.74
C LEU A 19 25.52 53.02 -24.87
N GLU A 20 26.13 51.86 -25.14
CA GLU A 20 25.61 50.87 -26.10
C GLU A 20 24.15 50.51 -25.78
N GLY A 21 23.87 50.04 -24.56
CA GLY A 21 22.50 49.70 -24.17
C GLY A 21 21.56 50.91 -24.08
N TYR A 22 22.07 52.12 -23.82
CA TYR A 22 21.25 53.34 -23.97
C TYR A 22 20.82 53.56 -25.42
N LEU A 23 21.74 53.41 -26.38
CA LEU A 23 21.45 53.59 -27.81
C LEU A 23 20.41 52.58 -28.30
N GLU A 24 20.46 51.34 -27.83
CA GLU A 24 19.43 50.32 -28.12
C GLU A 24 18.05 50.71 -27.57
N THR A 25 17.97 51.36 -26.40
CA THR A 25 16.68 51.89 -25.91
C THR A 25 16.10 53.00 -26.79
N LEU A 26 16.91 53.67 -27.61
CA LEU A 26 16.44 54.61 -28.62
C LEU A 26 16.02 53.94 -29.94
N GLN A 27 16.61 52.78 -30.26
CA GLN A 27 16.24 51.96 -31.42
C GLN A 27 14.92 51.21 -31.20
N GLY A 28 14.62 50.84 -29.95
CA GLY A 28 13.33 50.25 -29.57
C GLY A 28 13.18 48.76 -29.87
N GLU A 29 14.26 48.07 -30.24
CA GLU A 29 14.26 46.65 -30.60
C GLU A 29 14.07 45.71 -29.39
N GLU A 30 14.53 46.12 -28.20
CA GLU A 30 14.38 45.36 -26.95
C GLU A 30 13.76 46.25 -25.83
N PRO A 31 12.83 45.74 -25.00
CA PRO A 31 12.28 46.46 -23.86
C PRO A 31 13.37 46.97 -22.89
N LYS A 32 13.31 48.25 -22.52
CA LYS A 32 14.27 48.92 -21.62
C LYS A 32 14.58 48.17 -20.32
N VAL A 33 13.61 47.44 -19.75
CA VAL A 33 13.81 46.61 -18.55
C VAL A 33 14.75 45.42 -18.82
N GLN A 34 14.64 44.78 -19.99
CA GLN A 34 15.52 43.67 -20.38
C GLN A 34 16.95 44.18 -20.65
N ILE A 35 17.09 45.32 -21.35
CA ILE A 35 18.39 45.99 -21.56
C ILE A 35 19.07 46.34 -20.22
N ILE A 36 18.33 46.90 -19.25
CA ILE A 36 18.86 47.20 -17.89
C ILE A 36 19.37 45.92 -17.19
N LYS A 37 18.61 44.83 -17.27
CA LYS A 37 18.98 43.52 -16.70
C LYS A 37 20.22 42.93 -17.39
N ARG A 38 20.31 43.08 -18.72
CA ARG A 38 21.46 42.64 -19.51
C ARG A 38 22.73 43.38 -19.11
N ILE A 39 22.71 44.72 -19.07
CA ILE A 39 23.85 45.55 -18.63
C ILE A 39 24.27 45.22 -17.19
N SER A 40 23.31 45.08 -16.26
CA SER A 40 23.58 44.65 -14.88
C SER A 40 24.36 43.32 -14.84
N THR A 41 23.94 42.35 -15.66
CA THR A 41 24.60 41.05 -15.79
C THR A 41 26.00 41.16 -16.42
N GLU A 42 26.16 41.94 -17.48
CA GLU A 42 27.44 42.14 -18.17
C GLU A 42 28.48 42.82 -17.27
N LEU A 43 28.11 43.89 -16.55
CA LEU A 43 29.03 44.62 -15.70
C LEU A 43 29.42 43.84 -14.44
N ARG A 44 28.48 43.10 -13.81
CA ARG A 44 28.79 42.18 -12.71
C ARG A 44 29.73 41.06 -13.17
N ARG A 45 29.54 40.52 -14.38
CA ARG A 45 30.44 39.52 -14.98
C ARG A 45 31.82 40.09 -15.29
N MET A 46 31.91 41.30 -15.84
CA MET A 46 33.19 41.99 -16.08
C MET A 46 33.99 42.18 -14.78
N ALA A 47 33.32 42.58 -13.69
CA ALA A 47 33.96 42.74 -12.39
C ALA A 47 34.51 41.41 -11.85
N ALA A 48 33.71 40.34 -11.90
CA ALA A 48 34.14 39.00 -11.50
C ALA A 48 35.32 38.48 -12.36
N ASN A 49 35.27 38.66 -13.69
CA ASN A 49 36.35 38.29 -14.61
C ASN A 49 37.67 39.03 -14.34
N ARG A 50 37.60 40.23 -13.74
CA ARG A 50 38.75 41.04 -13.30
C ARG A 50 39.20 40.74 -11.87
N GLY A 51 38.59 39.76 -11.19
CA GLY A 51 38.94 39.37 -9.82
C GLY A 51 38.45 40.33 -8.74
N LEU A 52 37.39 41.10 -9.01
CA LEU A 52 36.75 41.93 -7.99
C LEU A 52 35.70 41.12 -7.22
N ASP A 53 35.76 41.19 -5.90
CA ASP A 53 34.69 40.73 -5.00
C ASP A 53 33.51 41.72 -5.06
N ILE A 54 32.30 41.22 -5.26
CA ILE A 54 31.11 42.06 -5.54
C ILE A 54 29.89 41.61 -4.72
N ASP A 55 29.22 42.58 -4.10
CA ASP A 55 27.98 42.38 -3.34
C ASP A 55 26.73 42.51 -4.23
N ASP A 56 25.53 42.29 -3.69
CA ASP A 56 24.25 42.45 -4.40
C ASP A 56 23.85 43.92 -4.66
N ILE A 57 24.66 44.87 -4.20
CA ILE A 57 24.49 46.30 -4.42
C ILE A 57 25.27 46.76 -5.66
N TYR A 58 26.40 46.11 -5.98
CA TYR A 58 27.27 46.45 -7.11
C TYR A 58 26.56 46.29 -8.46
N ARG A 59 26.35 47.42 -9.16
CA ARG A 59 25.78 47.48 -10.52
C ARG A 59 24.47 46.71 -10.70
N ASN A 60 23.65 46.62 -9.65
CA ASN A 60 22.33 45.98 -9.72
C ASN A 60 21.33 46.75 -10.61
N GLU A 61 20.21 46.12 -10.97
CA GLU A 61 19.25 46.66 -11.95
C GLU A 61 18.74 48.06 -11.60
N ASN A 62 18.48 48.34 -10.32
CA ASN A 62 18.08 49.67 -9.84
C ASN A 62 19.20 50.71 -10.04
N GLY A 63 20.44 50.35 -9.72
CA GLY A 63 21.62 51.18 -9.96
C GLY A 63 21.84 51.46 -11.45
N ILE A 64 21.69 50.45 -12.31
CA ILE A 64 21.79 50.63 -13.77
C ILE A 64 20.68 51.52 -14.30
N SER A 65 19.43 51.34 -13.84
CA SER A 65 18.29 52.21 -14.21
C SER A 65 18.55 53.68 -13.89
N PHE A 66 19.12 53.99 -12.72
CA PHE A 66 19.52 55.34 -12.35
C PHE A 66 20.66 55.90 -13.22
N GLN A 67 21.70 55.10 -13.49
CA GLN A 67 22.83 55.52 -14.32
C GLN A 67 22.43 55.69 -15.80
N MET A 68 21.45 54.92 -16.28
CA MET A 68 20.84 55.08 -17.61
C MET A 68 20.19 56.47 -17.78
N GLN A 69 19.59 57.03 -16.72
CA GLN A 69 19.05 58.41 -16.74
C GLN A 69 20.14 59.50 -16.71
N SER A 70 21.33 59.18 -16.17
CA SER A 70 22.50 60.06 -16.24
C SER A 70 23.15 60.01 -17.62
N MET A 71 23.21 58.81 -18.25
CA MET A 71 23.65 58.63 -19.63
C MET A 71 22.72 59.34 -20.63
N ASP A 72 21.40 59.30 -20.41
CA ASP A 72 20.42 60.07 -21.19
C ASP A 72 20.73 61.56 -21.18
N SER A 73 20.97 62.14 -20.00
CA SER A 73 21.35 63.56 -19.89
C SER A 73 22.71 63.87 -20.52
N ALA A 74 23.67 62.93 -20.50
CA ALA A 74 24.94 63.07 -21.21
C ALA A 74 24.72 63.07 -22.73
N TYR A 75 23.85 62.18 -23.24
CA TYR A 75 23.53 62.09 -24.65
C TYR A 75 22.78 63.33 -25.16
N GLN A 76 21.77 63.79 -24.42
CA GLN A 76 20.99 64.98 -24.78
C GLN A 76 21.77 66.31 -24.64
N GLY A 77 22.97 66.29 -24.05
CA GLY A 77 23.81 67.48 -23.85
C GLY A 77 23.23 68.50 -22.85
N LYS A 78 22.18 68.11 -22.12
CA LYS A 78 21.48 68.92 -21.11
C LYS A 78 20.88 68.00 -20.05
N LYS A 79 20.73 68.49 -18.83
CA LYS A 79 20.07 67.74 -17.75
C LYS A 79 18.62 67.46 -18.13
N ILE A 80 18.26 66.17 -18.18
CA ILE A 80 16.87 65.71 -18.29
C ILE A 80 16.30 65.45 -16.88
N TYR A 81 16.87 64.48 -16.16
CA TYR A 81 16.44 64.12 -14.80
C TYR A 81 17.64 63.99 -13.85
N VAL A 82 18.50 62.99 -14.07
CA VAL A 82 19.78 62.82 -13.35
C VAL A 82 20.89 63.56 -14.11
N PRO A 83 21.71 64.42 -13.47
CA PRO A 83 22.80 65.10 -14.18
C PRO A 83 23.80 64.11 -14.77
N ALA A 84 24.40 64.48 -15.91
CA ALA A 84 25.46 63.72 -16.55
C ALA A 84 26.73 63.67 -15.68
N THR A 85 27.49 62.58 -15.78
CA THR A 85 28.86 62.52 -15.25
C THR A 85 29.87 62.91 -16.33
N ARG A 86 30.99 63.52 -15.95
CA ARG A 86 32.11 63.84 -16.88
C ARG A 86 32.61 62.63 -17.67
N LEU A 87 32.45 61.42 -17.12
CA LEU A 87 32.82 60.18 -17.80
C LEU A 87 31.82 59.84 -18.90
N PHE A 88 30.51 59.98 -18.63
CA PHE A 88 29.46 59.73 -19.62
C PHE A 88 29.48 60.80 -20.72
N GLU A 89 29.68 62.08 -20.38
CA GLU A 89 29.91 63.16 -21.34
C GLU A 89 31.10 62.85 -22.26
N LYS A 90 32.21 62.36 -21.69
CA LYS A 90 33.39 61.93 -22.47
C LYS A 90 33.10 60.75 -23.38
N VAL A 91 32.33 59.75 -22.93
CA VAL A 91 32.00 58.56 -23.74
C VAL A 91 31.00 58.90 -24.86
N VAL A 92 30.02 59.76 -24.60
CA VAL A 92 29.14 60.34 -25.64
C VAL A 92 29.93 61.19 -26.63
N PHE A 93 30.89 61.98 -26.15
CA PHE A 93 31.79 62.76 -27.02
C PHE A 93 32.62 61.85 -27.94
N LEU A 94 33.19 60.76 -27.40
CA LEU A 94 33.89 59.74 -28.21
C LEU A 94 32.96 59.13 -29.25
N TYR A 95 31.77 58.67 -28.86
CA TYR A 95 30.78 58.10 -29.78
C TYR A 95 30.46 59.04 -30.96
N ARG A 96 30.34 60.36 -30.69
CA ARG A 96 29.97 61.38 -31.69
C ARG A 96 31.12 61.90 -32.57
N ASN A 97 32.36 61.92 -32.06
CA ASN A 97 33.49 62.62 -32.71
C ASN A 97 34.69 61.70 -33.02
N ASP A 98 34.73 60.50 -32.45
CA ASP A 98 35.83 59.52 -32.56
C ASP A 98 35.23 58.10 -32.47
N THR A 99 34.33 57.80 -33.42
CA THR A 99 33.53 56.55 -33.41
C THR A 99 34.40 55.30 -33.51
N GLU A 100 35.53 55.35 -34.22
CA GLU A 100 36.50 54.25 -34.30
C GLU A 100 37.06 53.90 -32.91
N ARG A 101 37.47 54.91 -32.14
CA ARG A 101 37.95 54.71 -30.76
C ARG A 101 36.86 54.28 -29.80
N TYR A 102 35.62 54.75 -29.99
CA TYR A 102 34.47 54.24 -29.23
C TYR A 102 34.25 52.74 -29.51
N LEU A 103 34.21 52.32 -30.78
CA LEU A 103 34.03 50.92 -31.16
C LEU A 103 35.16 50.03 -30.63
N LYS A 104 36.41 50.51 -30.69
CA LYS A 104 37.55 49.80 -30.09
C LYS A 104 37.40 49.61 -28.58
N LEU A 105 37.05 50.65 -27.84
CA LEU A 105 36.80 50.57 -26.39
C LEU A 105 35.62 49.64 -26.06
N LEU A 106 34.57 49.64 -26.88
CA LEU A 106 33.42 48.75 -26.73
C LEU A 106 33.81 47.28 -26.98
N GLN A 107 34.62 47.00 -28.02
CA GLN A 107 35.13 45.66 -28.30
C GLN A 107 36.05 45.15 -27.19
N GLU A 108 36.95 46.00 -26.67
CA GLU A 108 37.77 45.72 -25.49
C GLU A 108 36.87 45.44 -24.27
N ALA A 109 35.85 46.26 -24.01
CA ALA A 109 34.89 46.04 -22.92
C ALA A 109 34.15 44.69 -23.06
N LYS A 110 33.60 44.37 -24.24
CA LYS A 110 32.92 43.09 -24.50
C LYS A 110 33.86 41.89 -24.34
N SER A 111 35.14 42.01 -24.70
CA SER A 111 36.14 40.96 -24.44
C SER A 111 36.36 40.68 -22.95
N MET A 112 36.18 41.68 -22.08
CA MET A 112 36.28 41.53 -20.62
C MET A 112 34.99 40.99 -19.99
N VAL A 113 33.86 41.08 -20.69
CA VAL A 113 32.59 40.41 -20.33
C VAL A 113 32.59 38.94 -20.77
N ALA A 114 33.25 38.61 -21.89
CA ALA A 114 33.35 37.26 -22.41
C ALA A 114 33.91 36.30 -21.34
N ALA A 115 33.22 35.18 -21.12
CA ALA A 115 33.68 34.18 -20.17
C ALA A 115 35.00 33.56 -20.66
N LYS A 116 35.98 33.42 -19.76
CA LYS A 116 37.08 32.46 -20.00
C LYS A 116 36.46 31.09 -20.19
N LYS A 117 36.59 30.51 -21.38
CA LYS A 117 36.27 29.10 -21.61
C LYS A 117 37.25 28.25 -20.81
N ASN A 118 36.82 27.80 -19.65
CA ASN A 118 37.47 26.76 -18.87
C ASN A 118 36.86 25.39 -19.21
N ASN A 119 37.37 24.32 -18.63
CA ASN A 119 36.90 22.98 -18.96
C ASN A 119 35.57 22.60 -18.28
N LYS A 120 34.91 23.52 -17.55
CA LYS A 120 33.72 23.22 -16.75
C LYS A 120 32.58 22.66 -17.60
N ASP A 121 32.19 23.36 -18.67
CA ASP A 121 31.05 22.95 -19.49
C ASP A 121 31.33 21.61 -20.18
N ALA A 122 32.57 21.41 -20.67
CA ALA A 122 33.01 20.16 -21.28
C ALA A 122 33.05 19.00 -20.26
N PHE A 123 33.51 19.26 -19.03
CA PHE A 123 33.48 18.30 -17.93
C PHE A 123 32.05 17.93 -17.55
N MET A 124 31.14 18.89 -17.39
CA MET A 124 29.75 18.61 -17.03
C MET A 124 29.00 17.84 -18.13
N VAL A 125 29.30 18.10 -19.41
CA VAL A 125 28.81 17.28 -20.53
C VAL A 125 29.37 15.86 -20.48
N TRP A 126 30.68 15.70 -20.23
CA TRP A 126 31.29 14.37 -20.09
C TRP A 126 30.70 13.61 -18.90
N VAL A 127 30.57 14.25 -17.73
CA VAL A 127 29.94 13.67 -16.52
C VAL A 127 28.53 13.18 -16.82
N ALA A 128 27.70 13.98 -17.49
CA ALA A 128 26.35 13.60 -17.86
C ALA A 128 26.29 12.41 -18.84
N SER A 129 27.40 12.07 -19.52
CA SER A 129 27.52 10.87 -20.36
C SER A 129 28.07 9.63 -19.64
N VAL A 130 28.71 9.79 -18.46
CA VAL A 130 29.33 8.68 -17.71
C VAL A 130 28.70 8.38 -16.35
N LEU A 131 27.89 9.29 -15.80
CA LEU A 131 27.20 9.15 -14.51
C LEU A 131 25.69 9.36 -14.65
N PRO A 132 24.86 8.74 -13.78
CA PRO A 132 23.42 8.99 -13.75
C PRO A 132 23.09 10.47 -13.54
N ALA A 133 22.10 10.98 -14.29
CA ALA A 133 21.73 12.40 -14.30
C ALA A 133 21.45 12.98 -12.91
N LYS A 134 20.87 12.19 -11.99
CA LYS A 134 20.63 12.61 -10.61
C LYS A 134 21.94 12.79 -9.81
N ARG A 135 22.95 11.93 -9.99
CA ARG A 135 24.26 12.05 -9.32
C ARG A 135 25.06 13.29 -9.76
N CYS A 136 24.79 13.78 -10.98
CA CYS A 136 25.38 15.00 -11.53
C CYS A 136 24.98 16.28 -10.79
N LYS A 137 23.90 16.26 -9.98
CA LYS A 137 23.37 17.43 -9.25
C LYS A 137 24.36 18.08 -8.27
N TRP A 138 25.26 17.29 -7.66
CA TRP A 138 26.14 17.78 -6.59
C TRP A 138 27.62 17.91 -6.99
N ILE A 139 28.04 17.28 -8.10
CA ILE A 139 29.45 17.16 -8.49
C ILE A 139 30.15 18.50 -8.63
N GLU A 140 29.51 19.49 -9.28
CA GLU A 140 30.04 20.85 -9.39
C GLU A 140 30.22 21.47 -8.00
N LYS A 141 29.19 21.41 -7.14
CA LYS A 141 29.20 21.98 -5.80
C LYS A 141 30.28 21.34 -4.92
N ASN A 142 30.53 20.05 -5.11
CA ASN A 142 31.55 19.29 -4.37
C ASN A 142 32.97 19.67 -4.85
N ILE A 143 33.20 19.80 -6.15
CA ILE A 143 34.47 20.30 -6.72
C ILE A 143 34.73 21.77 -6.33
N LEU A 144 33.72 22.63 -6.33
CA LEU A 144 33.85 24.05 -5.92
C LEU A 144 34.22 24.21 -4.44
N ARG A 145 33.92 23.25 -3.56
CA ARG A 145 34.44 23.27 -2.17
C ARG A 145 35.96 23.07 -2.15
N VAL A 146 36.50 22.23 -3.02
CA VAL A 146 37.95 22.03 -3.18
C VAL A 146 38.59 23.26 -3.84
N GLU A 147 37.92 23.90 -4.80
CA GLU A 147 38.35 25.19 -5.38
C GLU A 147 38.49 26.27 -4.30
N GLN A 148 37.44 26.47 -3.48
CA GLN A 148 37.47 27.43 -2.36
C GLN A 148 38.62 27.15 -1.38
N PHE A 149 38.88 25.88 -1.07
CA PHE A 149 40.03 25.49 -0.24
C PHE A 149 41.38 25.82 -0.90
N ALA A 150 41.54 25.49 -2.20
CA ALA A 150 42.77 25.72 -2.95
C ALA A 150 43.06 27.23 -3.14
N ILE A 151 42.03 28.06 -3.31
CA ILE A 151 42.16 29.52 -3.34
C ILE A 151 42.54 30.05 -1.95
N ALA A 152 41.84 29.65 -0.89
CA ALA A 152 42.11 30.10 0.48
C ALA A 152 43.52 29.72 0.97
N THR A 153 44.05 28.59 0.51
CA THR A 153 45.42 28.13 0.77
C THR A 153 46.46 28.63 -0.24
N LYS A 154 46.06 29.48 -1.20
CA LYS A 154 46.91 30.08 -2.25
C LYS A 154 47.60 29.08 -3.17
N MET A 155 47.04 27.88 -3.31
CA MET A 155 47.50 26.85 -4.24
C MET A 155 47.12 27.18 -5.69
N ILE A 156 46.00 27.90 -5.87
CA ILE A 156 45.48 28.36 -7.16
C ILE A 156 44.96 29.81 -7.04
N SER A 157 44.84 30.52 -8.16
CA SER A 157 44.32 31.90 -8.24
C SER A 157 43.19 32.10 -9.25
N GLY A 158 42.75 31.02 -9.89
CA GLY A 158 41.65 30.97 -10.86
C GLY A 158 40.74 29.78 -10.58
N SER A 159 39.98 29.34 -11.57
CA SER A 159 39.06 28.21 -11.36
C SER A 159 39.83 26.88 -11.33
N ILE A 160 39.35 25.93 -10.53
CA ILE A 160 39.88 24.56 -10.53
C ILE A 160 39.68 23.88 -11.91
N PHE A 161 38.66 24.29 -12.65
CA PHE A 161 38.38 23.84 -14.02
C PHE A 161 39.36 24.40 -15.08
N ASP A 162 40.24 25.34 -14.70
CA ASP A 162 41.38 25.78 -15.51
C ASP A 162 42.57 24.81 -15.42
N ILE A 163 42.56 23.86 -14.47
CA ILE A 163 43.68 22.97 -14.17
C ILE A 163 43.40 21.55 -14.67
N THR A 164 44.16 21.12 -15.67
CA THR A 164 44.18 19.76 -16.21
C THR A 164 45.44 18.97 -15.83
N ASP A 165 46.41 19.63 -15.20
CA ASP A 165 47.66 19.04 -14.71
C ASP A 165 47.39 18.13 -13.49
N ILE A 166 47.47 16.82 -13.72
CA ILE A 166 47.19 15.79 -12.69
C ILE A 166 48.12 15.92 -11.48
N SER A 167 49.39 16.26 -11.67
CA SER A 167 50.33 16.43 -10.54
C SER A 167 49.90 17.59 -9.65
N LYS A 168 49.38 18.68 -10.22
CA LYS A 168 48.81 19.79 -9.44
C LYS A 168 47.50 19.40 -8.75
N LEU A 169 46.60 18.69 -9.44
CA LEU A 169 45.34 18.22 -8.85
C LEU A 169 45.58 17.23 -7.69
N GLU A 170 46.54 16.31 -7.83
CA GLU A 170 46.97 15.42 -6.75
C GLU A 170 47.50 16.18 -5.53
N VAL A 171 48.30 17.22 -5.74
CA VAL A 171 48.84 18.05 -4.65
C VAL A 171 47.71 18.81 -3.93
N ILE A 172 46.71 19.32 -4.67
CA ILE A 172 45.50 19.93 -4.09
C ILE A 172 44.72 18.90 -3.28
N TYR A 173 44.44 17.71 -3.85
CA TYR A 173 43.72 16.62 -3.20
C TYR A 173 44.40 16.16 -1.90
N LYS A 174 45.71 15.87 -1.95
CA LYS A 174 46.51 15.45 -0.79
C LYS A 174 46.59 16.55 0.29
N SER A 175 46.58 17.83 -0.09
CA SER A 175 46.54 18.96 0.85
C SER A 175 45.16 19.14 1.50
N ALA A 176 44.08 18.97 0.75
CA ALA A 176 42.71 18.97 1.27
C ALA A 176 42.48 17.81 2.25
N GLY A 177 42.98 16.61 1.92
CA GLY A 177 42.97 15.43 2.79
C GLY A 177 43.65 15.65 4.14
N LYS A 178 44.78 16.38 4.16
CA LYS A 178 45.56 16.65 5.39
C LYS A 178 45.04 17.84 6.21
N ASN A 179 44.20 18.70 5.64
CA ASN A 179 43.78 19.92 6.33
C ASN A 179 42.60 19.67 7.29
N LYS A 180 42.88 19.61 8.59
CA LYS A 180 41.87 19.37 9.63
C LYS A 180 40.65 20.30 9.55
N VAL A 181 40.82 21.58 9.22
CA VAL A 181 39.70 22.54 9.14
C VAL A 181 38.79 22.22 7.96
N PHE A 182 39.36 21.88 6.80
CA PHE A 182 38.60 21.43 5.63
C PHE A 182 37.88 20.10 5.89
N GLN A 183 38.57 19.13 6.50
CA GLN A 183 38.00 17.84 6.87
C GLN A 183 36.81 17.99 7.84
N ILE A 184 36.97 18.77 8.92
CA ILE A 184 35.90 19.00 9.91
C ILE A 184 34.72 19.75 9.28
N LYS A 185 34.97 20.85 8.56
CA LYS A 185 33.92 21.66 7.90
C LYS A 185 33.08 20.85 6.93
N ASN A 186 33.65 19.80 6.32
CA ASN A 186 32.98 18.97 5.33
C ASN A 186 32.75 17.52 5.81
N ARG A 187 32.85 17.19 7.11
CA ARG A 187 32.86 15.81 7.64
C ARG A 187 31.83 14.88 6.98
N LYS A 188 30.58 15.33 6.86
CA LYS A 188 29.49 14.54 6.25
C LYS A 188 29.72 14.30 4.75
N LEU A 189 30.10 15.34 4.01
CA LEU A 189 30.23 15.29 2.55
C LEU A 189 31.62 14.89 2.05
N ILE A 190 32.58 14.61 2.93
CA ILE A 190 34.00 14.51 2.54
C ILE A 190 34.27 13.34 1.60
N LYS A 191 33.57 12.21 1.77
CA LYS A 191 33.59 11.05 0.88
C LYS A 191 33.17 11.46 -0.53
N ASN A 192 31.99 12.05 -0.68
CA ASN A 192 31.46 12.50 -1.97
C ASN A 192 32.33 13.59 -2.61
N ILE A 193 32.89 14.51 -1.83
CA ILE A 193 33.84 15.53 -2.30
C ILE A 193 35.10 14.87 -2.87
N ASN A 194 35.65 13.85 -2.19
CA ASN A 194 36.80 13.13 -2.68
C ASN A 194 36.47 12.34 -3.95
N ASP A 195 35.35 11.61 -3.98
CA ASP A 195 34.90 10.84 -5.13
C ASP A 195 34.66 11.74 -6.36
N ASP A 196 33.99 12.88 -6.16
CA ASP A 196 33.71 13.86 -7.22
C ASP A 196 34.97 14.53 -7.74
N PHE A 197 35.95 14.80 -6.87
CA PHE A 197 37.25 15.33 -7.27
C PHE A 197 38.08 14.26 -8.02
N ASN A 198 38.00 13.00 -7.61
CA ASN A 198 38.61 11.88 -8.33
C ASN A 198 37.95 11.67 -9.71
N VAL A 199 36.65 11.90 -9.86
CA VAL A 199 35.96 11.93 -11.16
C VAL A 199 36.48 13.07 -12.05
N TYR A 200 36.73 14.26 -11.49
CA TYR A 200 37.38 15.36 -12.24
C TYR A 200 38.83 15.03 -12.64
N MET A 201 39.61 14.41 -11.74
CA MET A 201 40.96 13.93 -12.09
C MET A 201 40.93 12.85 -13.17
N ARG A 202 39.95 11.94 -13.15
CA ARG A 202 39.73 10.93 -14.20
C ARG A 202 39.37 11.57 -15.53
N TYR A 203 38.52 12.59 -15.54
CA TYR A 203 38.23 13.38 -16.74
C TYR A 203 39.51 14.00 -17.31
N CYS A 204 40.33 14.63 -16.48
CA CYS A 204 41.60 15.22 -16.90
C CYS A 204 42.61 14.18 -17.41
N LEU A 205 42.59 12.95 -16.89
CA LEU A 205 43.36 11.80 -17.42
C LEU A 205 42.82 11.28 -18.76
N GLN A 206 41.53 11.48 -19.06
CA GLN A 206 40.86 11.02 -20.28
C GLN A 206 40.75 12.11 -21.36
N LEU A 207 41.23 13.33 -21.11
CA LEU A 207 41.40 14.36 -22.13
C LEU A 207 42.34 13.84 -23.22
N PRO A 208 41.90 13.70 -24.49
CA PRO A 208 42.70 13.03 -25.49
C PRO A 208 43.99 13.78 -25.85
N ILE A 209 45.13 13.11 -25.66
CA ILE A 209 45.98 12.90 -26.82
C ILE A 209 45.22 11.89 -27.71
N GLN A 210 45.00 12.22 -28.98
CA GLN A 210 44.07 11.49 -29.84
C GLN A 210 44.51 10.04 -30.13
N THR A 211 43.89 9.03 -29.50
CA THR A 211 43.71 7.67 -30.08
C THR A 211 42.70 6.78 -29.31
N GLU A 212 41.71 6.26 -30.05
CA GLU A 212 41.08 4.91 -30.03
C GLU A 212 40.55 4.18 -28.76
N LYS A 213 39.19 4.11 -28.68
CA LYS A 213 38.27 2.95 -28.53
C LYS A 213 38.30 1.91 -27.36
N LYS A 214 37.08 1.73 -26.81
CA LYS A 214 36.31 0.50 -26.40
C LYS A 214 36.48 -0.18 -25.01
N GLU A 215 35.30 -0.43 -24.38
CA GLU A 215 34.75 -1.65 -23.69
C GLU A 215 35.70 -2.64 -22.96
N GLU A 216 35.39 -3.34 -21.83
CA GLU A 216 34.14 -3.70 -21.12
C GLU A 216 34.44 -4.33 -19.70
N ALA A 217 33.42 -4.52 -18.82
CA ALA A 217 33.29 -5.52 -17.70
C ALA A 217 34.35 -5.59 -16.53
N SER A 218 34.17 -6.23 -15.34
CA SER A 218 33.01 -6.68 -14.51
C SER A 218 33.43 -7.03 -13.02
N VAL A 219 32.44 -7.31 -12.16
CA VAL A 219 32.36 -7.45 -10.67
C VAL A 219 32.95 -8.74 -10.00
N SER A 220 33.35 -8.68 -8.70
CA SER A 220 33.18 -9.77 -7.68
C SER A 220 33.41 -9.26 -6.20
N THR A 221 32.48 -9.29 -5.21
CA THR A 221 32.04 -10.37 -4.23
C THR A 221 33.09 -10.69 -3.12
N GLU A 222 32.84 -10.74 -1.78
CA GLU A 222 32.11 -11.78 -0.98
C GLU A 222 31.92 -11.51 0.56
N SER A 223 30.81 -12.04 1.15
CA SER A 223 30.60 -12.67 2.51
C SER A 223 30.78 -11.84 3.83
N TYR A 224 30.28 -12.16 5.06
CA TYR A 224 29.85 -13.42 5.76
C TYR A 224 28.99 -13.21 7.08
N ASN A 225 27.97 -14.07 7.38
CA ASN A 225 27.46 -14.59 8.72
C ASN A 225 26.88 -13.66 9.86
N LEU A 226 26.16 -14.04 10.96
CA LEU A 226 25.27 -15.18 11.43
C LEU A 226 24.45 -14.86 12.76
N VAL A 227 23.25 -15.48 12.99
CA VAL A 227 22.35 -15.80 14.19
C VAL A 227 22.53 -15.23 15.66
N ALA A 228 21.57 -15.23 16.64
CA ALA A 228 20.10 -15.49 16.84
C ALA A 228 19.61 -15.17 18.31
N ASP A 229 18.28 -15.07 18.64
CA ASP A 229 17.63 -15.51 19.95
C ASP A 229 16.04 -15.42 20.02
N ALA A 230 15.34 -15.78 21.14
CA ALA A 230 13.86 -16.12 21.18
C ALA A 230 12.90 -15.68 22.38
N SER A 231 11.54 -15.70 22.17
CA SER A 231 10.32 -15.81 23.11
C SER A 231 9.65 -14.55 23.81
N ALA A 232 8.39 -14.50 24.38
CA ALA A 232 7.01 -15.09 24.15
C ALA A 232 5.78 -14.57 25.03
N GLU A 233 4.53 -14.51 24.46
CA GLU A 233 3.08 -14.62 24.95
C GLU A 233 2.23 -13.63 25.90
N MET A 234 0.85 -13.66 25.79
CA MET A 234 -0.23 -12.67 26.26
C MET A 234 -1.73 -13.23 26.54
N LYS A 235 -2.84 -12.40 26.62
CA LYS A 235 -4.27 -12.68 27.14
C LYS A 235 -5.56 -11.98 26.46
N GLU A 236 -6.76 -12.66 26.40
CA GLU A 236 -8.27 -12.36 26.46
C GLU A 236 -9.10 -11.03 26.09
N VAL A 237 -10.06 -10.90 25.08
CA VAL A 237 -11.07 -9.75 24.86
C VAL A 237 -12.45 -10.07 24.08
N LEU A 238 -13.57 -9.29 24.23
CA LEU A 238 -14.90 -9.31 23.47
C LEU A 238 -15.21 -8.07 22.54
N ASN A 239 -16.07 -8.17 21.50
CA ASN A 239 -16.29 -7.13 20.43
C ASN A 239 -17.71 -7.05 19.76
N VAL A 240 -17.94 -6.05 18.88
CA VAL A 240 -19.15 -5.84 18.03
C VAL A 240 -18.75 -5.59 16.55
N VAL A 241 -19.57 -5.99 15.57
CA VAL A 241 -19.30 -5.75 14.13
C VAL A 241 -19.51 -4.28 13.75
N ASP A 242 -18.46 -3.66 13.23
CA ASP A 242 -18.50 -2.35 12.56
C ASP A 242 -18.66 -2.58 11.04
N PHE A 243 -19.77 -2.10 10.46
CA PHE A 243 -20.02 -2.18 9.03
C PHE A 243 -19.26 -1.14 8.21
N GLU A 244 -18.85 0.00 8.78
CA GLU A 244 -17.96 0.95 8.10
C GLU A 244 -16.51 0.48 8.09
N ARG A 245 -16.10 -0.29 9.10
CA ARG A 245 -14.76 -0.88 9.20
C ARG A 245 -14.80 -2.38 9.46
N ILE A 246 -15.23 -3.15 8.47
CA ILE A 246 -15.31 -4.63 8.54
C ILE A 246 -13.91 -5.23 8.74
N GLU A 247 -13.58 -5.58 9.99
CA GLU A 247 -12.37 -6.31 10.35
C GLU A 247 -12.42 -7.79 9.92
N SER A 248 -11.30 -8.50 10.08
CA SER A 248 -11.28 -9.95 9.91
C SER A 248 -12.11 -10.65 11.00
N MET A 249 -13.07 -11.46 10.56
CA MET A 249 -13.88 -12.35 11.41
C MET A 249 -13.28 -13.77 11.51
N ALA A 250 -11.98 -13.92 11.20
CA ALA A 250 -11.25 -15.16 11.44
C ALA A 250 -11.01 -15.36 12.95
N PHE A 251 -11.19 -16.59 13.45
CA PHE A 251 -11.05 -16.95 14.87
C PHE A 251 -11.96 -16.19 15.85
N THR A 252 -13.01 -15.53 15.32
CA THR A 252 -14.08 -14.94 16.11
C THR A 252 -15.31 -15.85 16.10
N LYS A 253 -16.13 -15.80 17.16
CA LYS A 253 -17.40 -16.51 17.23
C LYS A 253 -18.53 -15.49 17.43
N PRO A 254 -19.57 -15.47 16.58
CA PRO A 254 -20.72 -14.59 16.77
C PRO A 254 -21.51 -15.05 18.02
N ARG A 255 -22.16 -14.09 18.68
CA ARG A 255 -22.85 -14.31 19.96
C ARG A 255 -24.33 -13.92 19.92
N SER A 256 -24.70 -12.86 19.20
CA SER A 256 -26.10 -12.47 18.99
C SER A 256 -26.26 -11.66 17.70
N ILE A 257 -27.50 -11.60 17.20
CA ILE A 257 -27.91 -10.79 16.05
C ILE A 257 -29.23 -10.11 16.41
N THR A 258 -29.32 -8.80 16.18
CA THR A 258 -30.53 -8.02 16.43
C THR A 258 -30.87 -7.21 15.18
N PHE A 259 -32.09 -7.36 14.65
CA PHE A 259 -32.57 -6.66 13.45
C PHE A 259 -33.83 -5.85 13.77
N PHE A 260 -33.82 -4.54 13.50
CA PHE A 260 -34.83 -3.57 13.94
C PHE A 260 -35.24 -3.72 15.42
N GLY A 261 -34.25 -3.91 16.30
CA GLY A 261 -34.47 -4.11 17.74
C GLY A 261 -35.02 -5.48 18.15
N LYS A 262 -35.30 -6.39 17.20
CA LYS A 262 -35.73 -7.76 17.47
C LYS A 262 -34.56 -8.73 17.38
N GLU A 263 -34.33 -9.51 18.42
CA GLU A 263 -33.30 -10.55 18.44
C GLU A 263 -33.68 -11.71 17.49
N LEU A 264 -32.70 -12.19 16.72
CA LEU A 264 -32.84 -13.34 15.82
C LEU A 264 -32.27 -14.60 16.49
N SER A 265 -32.43 -15.76 15.85
CA SER A 265 -31.86 -17.03 16.31
C SER A 265 -30.37 -16.90 16.63
N ILE A 266 -29.97 -17.34 17.83
CA ILE A 266 -28.59 -17.24 18.32
C ILE A 266 -27.64 -17.98 17.35
N PRO A 267 -26.68 -17.27 16.71
CA PRO A 267 -25.82 -17.88 15.71
C PRO A 267 -24.78 -18.80 16.34
N SER A 268 -24.62 -20.01 15.79
CA SER A 268 -23.51 -20.90 16.15
C SER A 268 -22.25 -20.61 15.34
N THR A 269 -22.43 -20.16 14.10
CA THR A 269 -21.39 -19.83 13.11
C THR A 269 -21.72 -18.55 12.34
N TRP A 270 -20.73 -17.96 11.66
CA TRP A 270 -20.95 -16.83 10.75
C TRP A 270 -21.81 -17.18 9.52
N LYS A 271 -21.89 -18.47 9.14
CA LYS A 271 -22.84 -18.96 8.12
C LYS A 271 -24.29 -18.86 8.60
N ASP A 272 -24.54 -19.10 9.89
CA ASP A 272 -25.88 -18.92 10.47
C ASP A 272 -26.26 -17.45 10.54
N VAL A 273 -25.30 -16.56 10.84
CA VAL A 273 -25.49 -15.10 10.78
C VAL A 273 -25.99 -14.67 9.40
N TYR A 274 -25.27 -15.07 8.34
CA TYR A 274 -25.64 -14.77 6.96
C TYR A 274 -27.04 -15.27 6.62
N VAL A 275 -27.32 -16.56 6.88
CA VAL A 275 -28.59 -17.20 6.55
C VAL A 275 -29.77 -16.56 7.30
N SER A 276 -29.61 -16.28 8.60
CA SER A 276 -30.67 -15.64 9.40
C SER A 276 -30.98 -14.22 8.91
N ILE A 277 -29.97 -13.45 8.50
CA ILE A 277 -30.18 -12.10 7.97
C ILE A 277 -30.81 -12.15 6.57
N VAL A 278 -30.33 -13.03 5.68
CA VAL A 278 -30.87 -13.17 4.32
C VAL A 278 -32.33 -13.65 4.36
N ALA A 279 -32.67 -14.62 5.20
CA ALA A 279 -34.06 -15.07 5.37
C ALA A 279 -34.99 -13.94 5.86
N VAL A 280 -34.49 -13.06 6.73
CA VAL A 280 -35.25 -11.90 7.23
C VAL A 280 -35.37 -10.81 6.16
N LEU A 281 -34.30 -10.53 5.41
CA LEU A 281 -34.33 -9.56 4.31
C LEU A 281 -35.25 -10.04 3.17
N TYR A 282 -35.16 -11.30 2.76
CA TYR A 282 -36.06 -11.88 1.74
C TYR A 282 -37.53 -11.74 2.13
N LYS A 283 -37.86 -11.99 3.40
CA LYS A 283 -39.22 -11.84 3.92
C LYS A 283 -39.77 -10.41 3.85
N TYR A 284 -38.93 -9.39 3.97
CA TYR A 284 -39.34 -7.98 3.91
C TYR A 284 -39.18 -7.34 2.52
N TYR A 285 -38.32 -7.89 1.66
CA TYR A 285 -37.95 -7.33 0.37
C TYR A 285 -37.89 -8.41 -0.75
N PRO A 286 -38.94 -9.25 -0.95
CA PRO A 286 -38.87 -10.39 -1.87
C PRO A 286 -38.59 -9.98 -3.32
N ASP A 287 -39.14 -8.84 -3.76
CA ASP A 287 -38.94 -8.28 -5.11
C ASP A 287 -37.46 -7.98 -5.42
N VAL A 288 -36.66 -7.65 -4.41
CA VAL A 288 -35.22 -7.43 -4.57
C VAL A 288 -34.54 -8.74 -4.97
N PHE A 289 -34.82 -9.81 -4.22
CA PHE A 289 -34.22 -11.12 -4.46
C PHE A 289 -34.72 -11.78 -5.75
N SER A 290 -35.96 -11.53 -6.19
CA SER A 290 -36.48 -12.06 -7.45
C SER A 290 -35.72 -11.54 -8.70
N SER A 291 -35.02 -10.41 -8.56
CA SER A 291 -34.19 -9.79 -9.61
C SER A 291 -32.69 -10.07 -9.48
N LEU A 292 -32.25 -10.67 -8.36
CA LEU A 292 -30.83 -10.94 -8.07
C LEU A 292 -30.44 -12.37 -8.45
N SER A 293 -29.41 -12.49 -9.29
CA SER A 293 -28.69 -13.76 -9.52
C SER A 293 -27.29 -13.76 -8.88
N SER A 294 -26.71 -12.58 -8.68
CA SER A 294 -25.34 -12.36 -8.21
C SER A 294 -25.20 -10.97 -7.58
N PHE A 295 -24.14 -10.74 -6.81
CA PHE A 295 -23.80 -9.39 -6.35
C PHE A 295 -23.20 -8.52 -7.48
N PRO A 296 -23.31 -7.19 -7.42
CA PRO A 296 -22.71 -6.30 -8.43
C PRO A 296 -21.22 -6.57 -8.67
N GLY A 297 -20.85 -6.87 -9.92
CA GLY A 297 -19.48 -7.22 -10.31
C GLY A 297 -19.08 -8.69 -10.09
N SER A 298 -19.98 -9.53 -9.60
CA SER A 298 -19.82 -10.99 -9.51
C SER A 298 -20.39 -11.68 -10.74
N THR A 299 -19.66 -12.64 -11.31
CA THR A 299 -20.15 -13.52 -12.39
C THR A 299 -20.64 -14.87 -11.88
N ARG A 300 -20.64 -15.09 -10.56
CA ARG A 300 -21.06 -16.34 -9.92
C ARG A 300 -22.55 -16.28 -9.57
N LEU A 301 -23.24 -17.40 -9.74
CA LEU A 301 -24.60 -17.55 -9.22
C LEU A 301 -24.57 -17.63 -7.69
N GLU A 302 -25.06 -16.59 -7.02
CA GLU A 302 -25.05 -16.47 -5.56
C GLU A 302 -26.46 -16.48 -4.96
N PHE A 303 -27.46 -16.22 -5.81
CA PHE A 303 -28.90 -16.33 -5.55
C PHE A 303 -29.53 -17.07 -6.73
N GLY A 304 -30.42 -18.03 -6.45
CA GLY A 304 -31.09 -18.84 -7.46
C GLY A 304 -32.34 -19.53 -6.91
N LYS A 305 -32.99 -20.36 -7.72
CA LYS A 305 -34.13 -21.19 -7.32
C LYS A 305 -33.69 -22.62 -7.01
N ALA A 306 -34.58 -23.45 -6.46
CA ALA A 306 -34.30 -24.87 -6.20
C ALA A 306 -33.82 -25.67 -7.46
N SER A 307 -34.16 -25.21 -8.66
CA SER A 307 -33.63 -25.75 -9.93
C SER A 307 -32.12 -25.55 -10.11
N ASP A 308 -31.56 -24.50 -9.49
CA ASP A 308 -30.23 -24.00 -9.77
C ASP A 308 -29.19 -24.48 -8.74
N LEU A 309 -29.62 -25.29 -7.75
CA LEU A 309 -28.78 -25.90 -6.72
C LEU A 309 -27.54 -26.61 -7.30
N GLY A 310 -27.67 -27.23 -8.48
CA GLY A 310 -26.57 -27.92 -9.18
C GLY A 310 -25.50 -26.99 -9.78
N HIS A 311 -25.75 -25.68 -9.80
CA HIS A 311 -24.82 -24.64 -10.30
C HIS A 311 -24.18 -23.83 -9.15
N MET A 312 -24.48 -24.16 -7.89
CA MET A 312 -23.97 -23.49 -6.68
C MET A 312 -23.02 -24.42 -5.91
N THR A 313 -22.07 -23.86 -5.15
CA THR A 313 -20.99 -24.64 -4.51
C THR A 313 -21.37 -25.13 -3.11
N SER A 314 -22.03 -24.30 -2.31
CA SER A 314 -22.62 -24.69 -1.02
C SER A 314 -23.97 -23.97 -0.84
N PRO A 315 -24.98 -24.31 -1.67
CA PRO A 315 -26.29 -23.69 -1.56
C PRO A 315 -26.92 -24.00 -0.19
N ARG A 316 -27.69 -23.03 0.32
CA ARG A 316 -28.62 -23.20 1.43
C ARG A 316 -29.97 -22.66 1.00
N GLU A 317 -30.96 -23.53 1.03
CA GLU A 317 -32.36 -23.17 0.75
C GLU A 317 -32.89 -22.26 1.87
N ILE A 318 -33.60 -21.20 1.47
CA ILE A 318 -34.28 -20.25 2.34
C ILE A 318 -35.80 -20.40 2.17
N ASP A 319 -36.23 -20.59 0.93
CA ASP A 319 -37.61 -20.80 0.49
C ASP A 319 -37.59 -21.52 -0.88
N GLU A 320 -38.72 -22.02 -1.39
CA GLU A 320 -38.78 -22.77 -2.66
C GLU A 320 -38.29 -21.92 -3.86
N GLU A 321 -38.53 -20.60 -3.80
CA GLU A 321 -38.07 -19.63 -4.81
C GLU A 321 -36.70 -19.00 -4.51
N LEU A 322 -36.04 -19.34 -3.39
CA LEU A 322 -34.73 -18.76 -3.03
C LEU A 322 -33.79 -19.76 -2.34
N CYS A 323 -32.73 -20.15 -3.05
CA CYS A 323 -31.51 -20.72 -2.48
C CYS A 323 -30.32 -19.76 -2.62
N ILE A 324 -29.43 -19.75 -1.62
CA ILE A 324 -28.32 -18.80 -1.52
C ILE A 324 -26.98 -19.51 -1.36
N GLU A 325 -25.93 -18.98 -1.96
CA GLU A 325 -24.56 -19.50 -1.80
C GLU A 325 -24.07 -19.24 -0.36
N THR A 326 -23.37 -20.22 0.22
CA THR A 326 -22.79 -20.12 1.57
C THR A 326 -21.33 -20.54 1.64
N ASN A 327 -20.66 -20.77 0.51
CA ASN A 327 -19.21 -21.00 0.43
C ASN A 327 -18.41 -19.68 0.53
N PHE A 328 -18.57 -18.96 1.63
CA PHE A 328 -17.89 -17.70 1.91
C PHE A 328 -17.12 -17.73 3.22
N SER A 329 -16.12 -16.85 3.37
CA SER A 329 -15.44 -16.67 4.64
C SER A 329 -16.31 -15.90 5.64
N ALA A 330 -16.01 -16.02 6.94
CA ALA A 330 -16.66 -15.24 7.99
C ALA A 330 -16.69 -13.72 7.69
N THR A 331 -15.60 -13.18 7.16
CA THR A 331 -15.48 -11.77 6.78
C THR A 331 -16.31 -11.45 5.53
N ASP A 332 -16.36 -12.36 4.56
CA ASP A 332 -17.07 -12.14 3.30
C ASP A 332 -18.60 -12.30 3.44
N PHE A 333 -19.08 -13.07 4.43
CA PHE A 333 -20.48 -13.01 4.86
C PHE A 333 -20.86 -11.61 5.34
N ILE A 334 -20.03 -10.94 6.16
CA ILE A 334 -20.31 -9.58 6.66
C ILE A 334 -20.28 -8.54 5.54
N LYS A 335 -19.36 -8.66 4.57
CA LYS A 335 -19.36 -7.81 3.37
C LYS A 335 -20.64 -7.99 2.54
N ARG A 336 -21.08 -9.23 2.33
CA ARG A 336 -22.33 -9.54 1.60
C ARG A 336 -23.59 -9.09 2.35
N ILE A 337 -23.58 -9.16 3.68
CA ILE A 337 -24.62 -8.55 4.52
C ILE A 337 -24.65 -7.03 4.31
N LYS A 338 -23.51 -6.33 4.34
CA LYS A 338 -23.44 -4.88 4.06
C LYS A 338 -24.03 -4.55 2.70
N GLU A 339 -23.65 -5.30 1.67
CA GLU A 339 -24.14 -5.10 0.31
C GLU A 339 -25.65 -5.40 0.20
N LEU A 340 -26.17 -6.45 0.84
CA LEU A 340 -27.61 -6.73 0.88
C LEU A 340 -28.41 -5.68 1.64
N LEU A 341 -27.91 -5.16 2.75
CA LEU A 341 -28.54 -4.04 3.46
C LEU A 341 -28.62 -2.81 2.54
N PHE A 342 -27.53 -2.50 1.83
CA PHE A 342 -27.49 -1.41 0.85
C PHE A 342 -28.49 -1.61 -0.30
N ILE A 343 -28.54 -2.81 -0.92
CA ILE A 343 -29.47 -3.12 -2.02
C ILE A 343 -30.94 -3.09 -1.53
N CYS A 344 -31.22 -3.57 -0.31
CA CYS A 344 -32.55 -3.53 0.29
C CYS A 344 -32.94 -2.16 0.87
N GLY A 345 -32.05 -1.15 0.81
CA GLY A 345 -32.30 0.18 1.36
C GLY A 345 -32.37 0.24 2.90
N VAL A 346 -31.80 -0.75 3.59
CA VAL A 346 -31.78 -0.85 5.06
C VAL A 346 -30.52 -0.19 5.62
N ALA A 347 -30.67 0.68 6.62
CA ALA A 347 -29.56 1.35 7.27
C ALA A 347 -28.74 0.37 8.16
N HIS A 348 -27.42 0.56 8.24
CA HIS A 348 -26.52 -0.36 8.96
C HIS A 348 -26.81 -0.42 10.48
N ASP A 349 -27.32 0.66 11.07
CA ASP A 349 -27.73 0.73 12.49
C ASP A 349 -28.93 -0.16 12.83
N SER A 350 -29.69 -0.58 11.81
CA SER A 350 -30.84 -1.46 11.94
C SER A 350 -30.45 -2.93 12.13
N LEU A 351 -29.15 -3.26 12.04
CA LEU A 351 -28.59 -4.60 12.29
C LEU A 351 -27.37 -4.54 13.22
N THR A 352 -27.48 -5.17 14.39
CA THR A 352 -26.36 -5.34 15.34
C THR A 352 -25.91 -6.80 15.36
N ILE A 353 -24.60 -7.05 15.29
CA ILE A 353 -24.00 -8.39 15.44
C ILE A 353 -22.86 -8.32 16.48
N VAL A 354 -22.96 -9.10 17.56
CA VAL A 354 -21.96 -9.17 18.64
C VAL A 354 -21.07 -10.40 18.46
N TYR A 355 -19.77 -10.33 18.75
CA TYR A 355 -18.85 -11.46 18.64
C TYR A 355 -17.72 -11.47 19.68
N GLU A 356 -17.16 -12.65 19.96
CA GLU A 356 -15.94 -12.82 20.76
C GLU A 356 -14.71 -13.04 19.89
N ARG A 357 -13.53 -12.60 20.33
CA ARG A 357 -12.24 -12.83 19.66
C ARG A 357 -11.33 -13.60 20.62
N ARG A 358 -10.90 -14.80 20.24
CA ARG A 358 -10.04 -15.63 21.10
C ARG A 358 -8.58 -15.17 21.05
N ILE A 359 -8.09 -14.66 22.18
CA ILE A 359 -6.69 -14.32 22.48
C ILE A 359 -6.20 -15.35 23.49
N GLY A 360 -5.46 -16.34 23.00
CA GLY A 360 -5.15 -17.55 23.75
C GLY A 360 -4.47 -17.31 25.11
N THR A 361 -5.10 -17.82 26.16
CA THR A 361 -4.38 -18.43 27.29
C THR A 361 -5.06 -19.77 27.60
N THR A 362 -4.35 -20.66 28.27
CA THR A 362 -4.71 -22.06 28.57
C THR A 362 -6.18 -22.31 28.95
N ALA A 363 -6.71 -23.44 28.50
CA ALA A 363 -8.04 -23.89 28.86
C ALA A 363 -8.11 -24.24 30.36
N SER A 364 -9.18 -23.80 31.02
CA SER A 364 -9.67 -24.43 32.24
C SER A 364 -11.19 -24.63 32.12
N ASN A 365 -11.61 -25.87 32.33
CA ASN A 365 -13.01 -26.28 32.16
C ASN A 365 -13.87 -25.75 33.31
N SER A 366 -15.11 -25.36 33.01
CA SER A 366 -16.23 -25.51 33.95
C SER A 366 -17.08 -26.70 33.51
N THR A 367 -17.32 -27.60 34.46
CA THR A 367 -17.75 -28.98 34.21
C THR A 367 -19.26 -29.15 34.17
N SER A 368 -19.75 -29.99 33.26
CA SER A 368 -20.91 -30.84 33.52
C SER A 368 -20.39 -32.21 33.98
N SER A 369 -20.72 -32.59 35.21
CA SER A 369 -20.12 -33.72 35.94
C SER A 369 -20.34 -35.10 35.30
N PHE A 370 -19.25 -35.77 34.96
CA PHE A 370 -19.12 -37.24 35.01
C PHE A 370 -17.72 -37.56 35.57
N SER A 371 -17.60 -38.59 36.41
CA SER A 371 -16.34 -38.94 37.08
C SER A 371 -15.32 -39.47 36.07
N SER A 372 -14.19 -38.78 35.91
CA SER A 372 -13.06 -39.29 35.13
C SER A 372 -12.50 -40.56 35.78
N THR A 373 -12.55 -41.68 35.07
CA THR A 373 -11.94 -42.95 35.50
C THR A 373 -10.41 -42.84 35.41
N ALA A 374 -9.67 -43.62 36.22
CA ALA A 374 -8.21 -43.55 36.25
C ALA A 374 -7.57 -43.78 34.86
N CYS A 375 -8.14 -44.72 34.10
CA CYS A 375 -7.79 -45.00 32.70
C CYS A 375 -7.87 -43.77 31.77
N GLU A 376 -8.82 -42.85 31.98
CA GLU A 376 -8.92 -41.61 31.18
C GLU A 376 -7.74 -40.68 31.42
N ALA A 377 -7.35 -40.49 32.69
CA ALA A 377 -6.24 -39.62 33.07
C ALA A 377 -4.89 -40.19 32.61
N GLU A 378 -4.70 -41.51 32.75
CA GLU A 378 -3.50 -42.20 32.27
C GLU A 378 -3.39 -42.16 30.74
N PHE A 379 -4.50 -42.37 30.01
CA PHE A 379 -4.52 -42.25 28.55
C PHE A 379 -4.22 -40.82 28.08
N TYR A 380 -4.77 -39.80 28.76
CA TYR A 380 -4.45 -38.40 28.46
C TYR A 380 -2.96 -38.11 28.64
N ALA A 381 -2.38 -38.57 29.76
CA ALA A 381 -0.96 -38.43 30.05
C ALA A 381 -0.07 -39.15 29.02
N TYR A 382 -0.49 -40.32 28.52
CA TYR A 382 0.19 -41.01 27.41
C TYR A 382 0.14 -40.21 26.11
N LEU A 383 -1.01 -39.68 25.70
CA LEU A 383 -1.13 -38.85 24.49
C LEU A 383 -0.26 -37.59 24.56
N GLN A 384 -0.22 -36.94 25.72
CA GLN A 384 0.54 -35.71 25.94
C GLN A 384 2.05 -35.95 26.07
N ASN A 385 2.48 -36.91 26.89
CA ASN A 385 3.89 -37.08 27.26
C ASN A 385 4.63 -38.09 26.38
N THR A 386 3.95 -39.17 25.95
CA THR A 386 4.56 -40.23 25.13
C THR A 386 4.35 -39.97 23.64
N VAL A 387 3.12 -39.68 23.21
CA VAL A 387 2.78 -39.40 21.80
C VAL A 387 3.06 -37.94 21.41
N LYS A 388 3.33 -37.06 22.39
CA LYS A 388 3.67 -35.63 22.21
C LYS A 388 2.62 -34.83 21.43
N LEU A 389 1.34 -35.16 21.61
CA LEU A 389 0.24 -34.42 21.01
C LEU A 389 -0.06 -33.13 21.78
N ALA A 390 -0.52 -32.11 21.04
CA ALA A 390 -0.98 -30.87 21.66
C ALA A 390 -2.23 -31.09 22.52
N ASP A 391 -2.35 -30.33 23.61
CA ASP A 391 -3.38 -30.47 24.64
C ASP A 391 -4.83 -30.50 24.09
N ARG A 392 -5.14 -29.62 23.13
CA ARG A 392 -6.44 -29.62 22.42
C ARG A 392 -6.71 -30.91 21.63
N THR A 393 -5.67 -31.55 21.11
CA THR A 393 -5.77 -32.84 20.42
C THR A 393 -6.01 -33.96 21.43
N CYS A 394 -5.28 -34.00 22.55
CA CYS A 394 -5.52 -34.97 23.64
C CYS A 394 -6.98 -34.91 24.14
N SER A 395 -7.48 -33.70 24.43
CA SER A 395 -8.88 -33.45 24.79
C SER A 395 -9.89 -33.92 23.72
N SER A 396 -9.56 -33.74 22.43
CA SER A 396 -10.41 -34.19 21.32
C SER A 396 -10.48 -35.72 21.22
N TYR A 397 -9.39 -36.43 21.52
CA TYR A 397 -9.37 -37.90 21.55
C TYR A 397 -10.22 -38.44 22.70
N VAL A 398 -10.06 -37.92 23.92
CA VAL A 398 -10.88 -38.31 25.08
C VAL A 398 -12.37 -38.03 24.85
N SER A 399 -12.71 -36.84 24.33
CA SER A 399 -14.10 -36.48 24.00
C SER A 399 -14.71 -37.40 22.92
N SER A 400 -13.89 -37.85 21.95
CA SER A 400 -14.32 -38.80 20.91
C SER A 400 -14.60 -40.19 21.49
N ILE A 401 -13.79 -40.66 22.45
CA ILE A 401 -14.03 -41.94 23.16
C ILE A 401 -15.31 -41.86 24.00
N ARG A 402 -15.50 -40.80 24.81
CA ARG A 402 -16.75 -40.59 25.58
C ARG A 402 -17.99 -40.48 24.68
N SER A 403 -17.84 -40.00 23.46
CA SER A 403 -18.92 -39.96 22.46
C SER A 403 -19.28 -41.35 21.91
N ALA A 404 -18.29 -42.24 21.77
CA ALA A 404 -18.50 -43.63 21.35
C ALA A 404 -19.12 -44.49 22.46
N GLU A 405 -18.69 -44.32 23.73
CA GLU A 405 -19.35 -44.93 24.89
C GLU A 405 -20.83 -44.54 24.98
N ARG A 406 -21.15 -43.25 24.79
CA ARG A 406 -22.53 -42.77 24.76
C ARG A 406 -23.35 -43.40 23.63
N TYR A 407 -22.73 -43.67 22.48
CA TYR A 407 -23.40 -44.37 21.39
C TYR A 407 -23.74 -45.83 21.79
N ALA A 408 -22.78 -46.56 22.35
CA ALA A 408 -22.99 -47.93 22.85
C ALA A 408 -24.10 -47.98 23.92
N THR A 409 -24.08 -47.07 24.89
CA THR A 409 -25.13 -46.94 25.93
C THR A 409 -26.51 -46.71 25.33
N ASN A 410 -26.63 -45.84 24.31
CA ASN A 410 -27.91 -45.54 23.68
C ASN A 410 -28.45 -46.67 22.80
N LYS A 411 -27.59 -47.58 22.32
CA LYS A 411 -27.97 -48.78 21.56
C LYS A 411 -28.15 -50.03 22.45
N GLY A 412 -27.79 -49.95 23.74
CA GLY A 412 -28.04 -51.01 24.73
C GLY A 412 -27.05 -52.18 24.67
N TYR A 413 -25.77 -51.91 24.39
CA TYR A 413 -24.73 -52.93 24.28
C TYR A 413 -24.40 -53.60 25.62
N GLU A 414 -23.98 -54.88 25.60
CA GLU A 414 -23.62 -55.62 26.83
C GLU A 414 -22.41 -54.97 27.53
N SER A 415 -21.51 -54.34 26.76
CA SER A 415 -20.43 -53.51 27.29
C SER A 415 -20.42 -52.14 26.63
N CYS A 416 -20.49 -51.08 27.44
CA CYS A 416 -20.57 -49.68 26.99
C CYS A 416 -19.38 -48.81 27.42
N SER A 417 -18.34 -49.41 28.02
CA SER A 417 -17.22 -48.68 28.64
C SER A 417 -15.89 -48.93 27.91
N LEU A 418 -15.33 -47.87 27.34
CA LEU A 418 -14.02 -47.87 26.70
C LEU A 418 -12.93 -47.46 27.71
N PHE A 419 -13.20 -46.51 28.61
CA PHE A 419 -12.31 -46.15 29.72
C PHE A 419 -12.52 -47.02 30.97
N SER A 420 -12.37 -48.34 30.79
CA SER A 420 -12.47 -49.36 31.84
C SER A 420 -11.11 -49.67 32.48
N GLU A 421 -11.11 -50.06 33.76
CA GLU A 421 -9.92 -50.64 34.42
C GLU A 421 -9.65 -52.08 33.96
N ASN A 422 -10.68 -52.78 33.45
CA ASN A 422 -10.53 -54.08 32.82
C ASN A 422 -10.36 -53.92 31.29
N LYS A 423 -9.17 -54.24 30.80
CA LYS A 423 -8.81 -54.18 29.36
C LYS A 423 -9.76 -54.99 28.48
N GLU A 424 -10.26 -56.13 28.97
CA GLU A 424 -11.19 -56.98 28.22
C GLU A 424 -12.50 -56.25 27.90
N THR A 425 -13.02 -55.48 28.85
CA THR A 425 -14.22 -54.63 28.67
C THR A 425 -14.02 -53.58 27.58
N THR A 426 -12.83 -52.95 27.53
CA THR A 426 -12.49 -51.99 26.46
C THR A 426 -12.43 -52.67 25.09
N ILE A 427 -11.85 -53.87 25.00
CA ILE A 427 -11.71 -54.63 23.75
C ILE A 427 -13.08 -55.12 23.25
N VAL A 428 -13.93 -55.65 24.13
CA VAL A 428 -15.31 -56.07 23.79
C VAL A 428 -16.12 -54.87 23.29
N THR A 429 -16.14 -53.76 24.03
CA THR A 429 -16.84 -52.52 23.63
C THR A 429 -16.36 -52.01 22.26
N ALA A 430 -15.04 -51.99 22.02
CA ALA A 430 -14.47 -51.57 20.74
C ALA A 430 -14.83 -52.53 19.59
N THR A 431 -14.89 -53.83 19.87
CA THR A 431 -15.23 -54.86 18.87
C THR A 431 -16.70 -54.81 18.48
N GLU A 432 -17.61 -54.61 19.44
CA GLU A 432 -19.04 -54.40 19.14
C GLU A 432 -19.26 -53.11 18.34
N LEU A 433 -18.62 -52.00 18.72
CA LEU A 433 -18.66 -50.75 17.98
C LEU A 433 -18.13 -50.90 16.54
N TYR A 434 -17.04 -51.63 16.32
CA TYR A 434 -16.50 -51.89 14.99
C TYR A 434 -17.25 -52.98 14.20
N SER A 435 -18.25 -53.63 14.80
CA SER A 435 -19.15 -54.59 14.14
C SER A 435 -20.52 -53.97 13.78
N ASP A 436 -20.88 -52.81 14.36
CA ASP A 436 -22.12 -52.11 14.03
C ASP A 436 -21.99 -51.21 12.78
N SER A 437 -22.70 -51.59 11.73
CA SER A 437 -22.82 -50.81 10.49
C SER A 437 -23.36 -49.38 10.68
N ASP A 438 -24.25 -49.14 11.66
CA ASP A 438 -24.72 -47.78 11.97
C ASP A 438 -23.60 -46.94 12.60
N PHE A 439 -22.81 -47.52 13.52
CA PHE A 439 -21.67 -46.83 14.12
C PHE A 439 -20.58 -46.54 13.11
N ILE A 440 -20.26 -47.47 12.20
CA ILE A 440 -19.29 -47.27 11.12
C ILE A 440 -19.70 -46.06 10.27
N ARG A 441 -20.96 -46.01 9.82
CA ARG A 441 -21.51 -44.90 9.04
C ARG A 441 -21.52 -43.57 9.83
N TYR A 442 -21.90 -43.61 11.11
CA TYR A 442 -21.89 -42.44 11.99
C TYR A 442 -20.46 -41.90 12.22
N ASN A 443 -19.49 -42.80 12.35
CA ASN A 443 -18.07 -42.45 12.48
C ASN A 443 -17.50 -41.87 11.18
N GLU A 444 -17.85 -42.42 10.01
CA GLU A 444 -17.44 -41.88 8.70
C GLU A 444 -18.02 -40.47 8.46
N GLN A 445 -19.28 -40.23 8.82
CA GLN A 445 -19.90 -38.88 8.84
C GLN A 445 -19.21 -37.91 9.81
N GLN A 446 -18.47 -38.41 10.80
CA GLN A 446 -17.69 -37.62 11.75
C GLN A 446 -16.18 -37.66 11.42
N HIS A 447 -15.83 -37.87 10.14
CA HIS A 447 -14.47 -37.93 9.61
C HIS A 447 -13.56 -38.96 10.31
N ASN A 448 -14.12 -40.13 10.67
CA ASN A 448 -13.45 -41.25 11.34
C ASN A 448 -12.84 -40.94 12.72
N ARG A 449 -13.23 -39.83 13.36
CA ARG A 449 -12.62 -39.35 14.61
C ARG A 449 -12.78 -40.32 15.79
N PHE A 450 -13.86 -41.11 15.84
CA PHE A 450 -14.07 -42.07 16.92
C PHE A 450 -13.14 -43.28 16.76
N SER A 451 -13.03 -43.84 15.54
CA SER A 451 -12.07 -44.93 15.28
C SER A 451 -10.62 -44.49 15.49
N ALA A 452 -10.26 -43.26 15.10
CA ALA A 452 -8.92 -42.74 15.37
C ALA A 452 -8.60 -42.71 16.88
N ALA A 453 -9.58 -42.32 17.70
CA ALA A 453 -9.42 -42.26 19.15
C ALA A 453 -9.44 -43.64 19.82
N ILE A 454 -10.35 -44.54 19.42
CA ILE A 454 -10.43 -45.92 19.92
C ILE A 454 -9.16 -46.71 19.55
N ASN A 455 -8.64 -46.57 18.33
CA ASN A 455 -7.40 -47.22 17.92
C ASN A 455 -6.21 -46.77 18.77
N LYS A 456 -6.11 -45.48 19.11
CA LYS A 456 -5.06 -44.99 20.02
C LYS A 456 -5.25 -45.45 21.46
N LEU A 457 -6.49 -45.63 21.93
CA LEU A 457 -6.77 -46.22 23.24
C LEU A 457 -6.35 -47.70 23.31
N LEU A 458 -6.63 -48.46 22.25
CA LEU A 458 -6.21 -49.87 22.12
C LEU A 458 -4.67 -50.01 22.09
N GLU A 459 -4.00 -49.14 21.33
CA GLU A 459 -2.53 -49.03 21.32
C GLU A 459 -1.96 -48.71 22.71
N PHE A 460 -2.58 -47.79 23.46
CA PHE A 460 -2.19 -47.45 24.83
C PHE A 460 -2.30 -48.63 25.80
N ILE A 461 -3.41 -49.39 25.76
CA ILE A 461 -3.56 -50.56 26.65
C ILE A 461 -2.77 -51.80 26.16
N GLY A 462 -2.11 -51.72 25.00
CA GLY A 462 -1.35 -52.82 24.40
C GLY A 462 -2.22 -53.93 23.82
N ALA A 463 -3.46 -53.61 23.41
CA ALA A 463 -4.36 -54.55 22.75
C ALA A 463 -4.09 -54.55 21.22
N GLU A 464 -4.24 -55.70 20.57
CA GLU A 464 -4.32 -55.71 19.11
C GLU A 464 -5.55 -54.93 18.67
N ILE A 465 -5.36 -53.96 17.77
CA ILE A 465 -6.47 -53.21 17.18
C ILE A 465 -7.34 -54.22 16.43
N PRO A 466 -8.63 -54.42 16.80
CA PRO A 466 -9.51 -55.29 16.05
C PRO A 466 -9.51 -54.83 14.60
N LYS A 467 -9.16 -55.74 13.68
CA LYS A 467 -9.19 -55.44 12.25
C LYS A 467 -10.59 -54.90 11.96
N LYS A 468 -10.67 -53.68 11.40
CA LYS A 468 -11.92 -53.06 10.95
C LYS A 468 -12.72 -54.16 10.25
N ALA A 469 -13.99 -54.37 10.62
CA ALA A 469 -14.83 -55.39 10.02
C ALA A 469 -15.20 -55.00 8.57
N ILE A 470 -14.19 -54.97 7.70
CA ILE A 470 -14.32 -55.47 6.34
C ILE A 470 -14.89 -56.87 6.52
N ALA A 471 -16.05 -57.13 5.93
CA ALA A 471 -16.61 -58.48 5.89
C ALA A 471 -15.54 -59.42 5.31
N SER A 472 -14.89 -60.21 6.17
CA SER A 472 -13.79 -61.05 5.75
C SER A 472 -14.34 -62.29 5.07
N LEU A 473 -14.50 -62.20 3.75
CA LEU A 473 -14.32 -63.34 2.85
C LEU A 473 -12.95 -63.95 3.15
N GLY A 474 -12.97 -64.97 4.00
CA GLY A 474 -11.80 -65.64 4.53
C GLY A 474 -11.01 -66.36 3.44
N ASN A 475 -9.70 -66.16 3.46
CA ASN A 475 -8.77 -66.76 2.53
C ASN A 475 -8.78 -68.30 2.62
N SER A 476 -8.77 -69.00 1.50
CA SER A 476 -8.38 -70.42 1.46
C SER A 476 -7.75 -70.80 0.11
N GLY A 477 -6.49 -71.23 0.17
CA GLY A 477 -5.90 -72.13 -0.82
C GLY A 477 -5.48 -71.53 -2.16
N ASN A 478 -4.18 -71.22 -2.26
CA ASN A 478 -3.33 -71.30 -3.47
C ASN A 478 -4.04 -71.71 -4.79
N LYS A 479 -4.52 -70.72 -5.58
CA LYS A 479 -4.64 -70.73 -7.07
C LYS A 479 -5.38 -69.49 -7.63
N GLN A 480 -4.96 -68.25 -7.32
CA GLN A 480 -5.72 -67.08 -7.81
C GLN A 480 -4.95 -65.77 -8.12
N THR A 481 -3.62 -65.77 -8.11
CA THR A 481 -2.79 -64.58 -8.42
C THR A 481 -2.86 -64.09 -9.87
N SER A 482 -3.46 -64.86 -10.80
CA SER A 482 -3.60 -64.47 -12.21
C SER A 482 -4.90 -63.71 -12.49
N ALA A 483 -6.02 -64.08 -11.84
CA ALA A 483 -7.36 -63.61 -12.21
C ALA A 483 -7.67 -62.21 -11.69
N THR A 484 -7.22 -61.86 -10.48
CA THR A 484 -7.44 -60.51 -9.89
C THR A 484 -6.69 -59.43 -10.66
N ALA A 485 -5.44 -59.67 -11.04
CA ALA A 485 -4.67 -58.72 -11.86
C ALA A 485 -5.32 -58.46 -13.23
N GLU A 486 -5.92 -59.49 -13.83
CA GLU A 486 -6.64 -59.37 -15.09
C GLU A 486 -7.94 -58.54 -14.94
N ILE A 487 -8.68 -58.71 -13.84
CA ILE A 487 -9.85 -57.89 -13.51
C ILE A 487 -9.46 -56.41 -13.28
N PHE A 488 -8.34 -56.15 -12.60
CA PHE A 488 -7.82 -54.78 -12.43
C PHE A 488 -7.46 -54.12 -13.76
N GLY A 489 -6.73 -54.81 -14.66
CA GLY A 489 -6.39 -54.30 -15.99
C GLY A 489 -7.63 -53.99 -16.85
N ARG A 490 -8.66 -54.83 -16.76
CA ARG A 490 -9.96 -54.63 -17.42
C ARG A 490 -10.70 -53.37 -16.89
N ILE A 491 -10.77 -53.19 -15.57
CA ILE A 491 -11.39 -52.01 -14.94
C ILE A 491 -10.66 -50.72 -15.34
N VAL A 492 -9.32 -50.72 -15.31
CA VAL A 492 -8.47 -49.61 -15.79
C VAL A 492 -8.75 -49.28 -17.26
N THR A 493 -9.02 -50.28 -18.10
CA THR A 493 -9.33 -50.07 -19.53
C THR A 493 -10.66 -49.34 -19.74
N VAL A 494 -11.70 -49.68 -18.97
CA VAL A 494 -13.00 -48.96 -19.00
C VAL A 494 -12.85 -47.54 -18.44
N LEU A 495 -12.12 -47.36 -17.34
CA LEU A 495 -11.85 -46.04 -16.74
C LEU A 495 -11.13 -45.11 -17.74
N LYS A 496 -10.04 -45.56 -18.38
CA LYS A 496 -9.29 -44.75 -19.35
C LYS A 496 -10.09 -44.36 -20.59
N LYS A 497 -11.03 -45.19 -21.04
CA LYS A 497 -11.77 -44.97 -22.30
C LYS A 497 -13.07 -44.18 -22.11
N HIS A 498 -13.75 -44.33 -20.98
CA HIS A 498 -15.09 -43.77 -20.76
C HIS A 498 -15.19 -42.80 -19.56
N TYR A 499 -14.16 -42.72 -18.72
CA TYR A 499 -14.16 -41.91 -17.48
C TYR A 499 -12.86 -41.12 -17.31
N GLU A 500 -12.37 -40.52 -18.38
CA GLU A 500 -11.19 -39.65 -18.43
C GLU A 500 -11.25 -38.53 -17.36
N TYR A 501 -12.41 -37.88 -17.21
CA TYR A 501 -12.68 -36.84 -16.21
C TYR A 501 -13.14 -37.38 -14.83
N GLY A 502 -12.76 -38.62 -14.50
CA GLY A 502 -13.01 -39.29 -13.23
C GLY A 502 -14.41 -39.91 -13.08
N PHE A 503 -14.46 -41.06 -12.41
CA PHE A 503 -15.68 -41.85 -12.15
C PHE A 503 -16.26 -41.58 -10.74
N LYS A 504 -17.54 -41.20 -10.62
CA LYS A 504 -18.17 -40.94 -9.33
C LYS A 504 -18.60 -42.24 -8.64
N TYR A 505 -17.73 -42.75 -7.78
CA TYR A 505 -17.85 -44.09 -7.20
C TYR A 505 -19.08 -44.32 -6.30
N ASP A 506 -19.68 -43.25 -5.78
CA ASP A 506 -20.90 -43.33 -4.95
C ASP A 506 -22.21 -43.13 -5.74
N SER A 507 -22.14 -43.12 -7.08
CA SER A 507 -23.30 -42.97 -7.96
C SER A 507 -23.74 -44.31 -8.55
N ILE A 508 -24.85 -44.87 -8.04
CA ILE A 508 -25.49 -46.09 -8.59
C ILE A 508 -25.74 -45.94 -10.10
N ARG A 509 -26.15 -44.75 -10.56
CA ARG A 509 -26.38 -44.45 -11.98
C ARG A 509 -25.11 -44.35 -12.83
N GLU A 510 -23.94 -44.16 -12.23
CA GLU A 510 -22.66 -44.28 -12.94
C GLU A 510 -22.13 -45.71 -12.91
N LEU A 511 -22.32 -46.44 -11.81
CA LEU A 511 -21.93 -47.84 -11.70
C LEU A 511 -22.73 -48.71 -12.70
N MET A 512 -24.03 -48.45 -12.87
CA MET A 512 -24.84 -49.06 -13.96
C MET A 512 -24.32 -48.71 -15.36
N ARG A 513 -23.91 -47.46 -15.61
CA ARG A 513 -23.31 -47.06 -16.90
C ARG A 513 -21.93 -47.68 -17.12
N PHE A 514 -21.15 -47.86 -16.05
CA PHE A 514 -19.84 -48.52 -16.10
C PHE A 514 -19.98 -49.98 -16.53
N ARG A 515 -21.00 -50.69 -15.99
CA ARG A 515 -21.38 -52.04 -16.43
C ARG A 515 -21.78 -52.07 -17.92
N GLN A 516 -22.62 -51.13 -18.37
CA GLN A 516 -23.01 -51.02 -19.79
C GLN A 516 -21.82 -50.75 -20.73
N PHE A 517 -20.87 -49.89 -20.33
CA PHE A 517 -19.65 -49.67 -21.12
C PHE A 517 -18.73 -50.90 -21.14
N ALA A 518 -18.63 -51.62 -20.03
CA ALA A 518 -17.88 -52.87 -19.98
C ALA A 518 -18.51 -53.97 -20.86
N GLU A 519 -19.84 -54.14 -20.83
CA GLU A 519 -20.58 -55.04 -21.72
C GLU A 519 -20.35 -54.68 -23.20
N ALA A 520 -20.45 -53.39 -23.56
CA ALA A 520 -20.17 -52.90 -24.92
C ALA A 520 -18.69 -53.03 -25.34
N MET A 521 -17.78 -53.32 -24.41
CA MET A 521 -16.36 -53.60 -24.64
C MET A 521 -16.01 -55.10 -24.48
N GLU A 522 -17.01 -55.97 -24.30
CA GLU A 522 -16.84 -57.41 -24.03
C GLU A 522 -16.02 -57.71 -22.74
N ILE A 523 -16.02 -56.77 -21.79
CA ILE A 523 -15.29 -56.85 -20.52
C ILE A 523 -16.19 -57.43 -19.42
N SER A 524 -15.84 -58.62 -18.94
CA SER A 524 -16.46 -59.23 -17.76
C SER A 524 -15.98 -58.53 -16.47
N LEU A 525 -16.95 -58.08 -15.66
CA LEU A 525 -16.80 -57.45 -14.34
C LEU A 525 -17.38 -58.34 -13.22
N PRO A 526 -17.00 -58.14 -11.94
CA PRO A 526 -17.67 -58.77 -10.80
C PRO A 526 -19.17 -58.43 -10.75
N GLU A 527 -20.03 -59.42 -10.49
CA GLU A 527 -21.49 -59.20 -10.35
C GLU A 527 -21.86 -58.39 -9.10
N ASP A 528 -21.07 -58.53 -8.03
CA ASP A 528 -21.22 -57.75 -6.79
C ASP A 528 -20.75 -56.30 -7.00
N ASP A 529 -21.67 -55.35 -6.74
CA ASP A 529 -21.42 -53.91 -6.85
C ASP A 529 -20.40 -53.40 -5.82
N GLU A 530 -20.31 -53.98 -4.61
CA GLU A 530 -19.33 -53.57 -3.60
C GLU A 530 -17.92 -54.06 -3.95
N LEU A 531 -17.79 -55.27 -4.49
CA LEU A 531 -16.51 -55.76 -5.02
C LEU A 531 -16.05 -54.94 -6.24
N LEU A 532 -16.98 -54.55 -7.13
CA LEU A 532 -16.67 -53.65 -8.25
C LEU A 532 -16.25 -52.25 -7.76
N LYS A 533 -16.98 -51.68 -6.79
CA LYS A 533 -16.66 -50.37 -6.18
C LYS A 533 -15.29 -50.36 -5.52
N ALA A 534 -14.96 -51.40 -4.73
CA ALA A 534 -13.66 -51.56 -4.10
C ALA A 534 -12.52 -51.73 -5.13
N ALA A 535 -12.76 -52.47 -6.22
CA ALA A 535 -11.79 -52.65 -7.29
C ALA A 535 -11.56 -51.35 -8.09
N ILE A 536 -12.62 -50.57 -8.36
CA ILE A 536 -12.49 -49.25 -9.01
C ILE A 536 -11.72 -48.28 -8.09
N LEU A 537 -12.08 -48.17 -6.81
CA LEU A 537 -11.35 -47.34 -5.83
C LEU A 537 -9.86 -47.71 -5.75
N SER A 538 -9.52 -48.99 -5.84
CA SER A 538 -8.13 -49.47 -5.83
C SER A 538 -7.39 -49.27 -7.18
N SER A 539 -8.10 -48.92 -8.25
CA SER A 539 -7.56 -48.69 -9.61
C SER A 539 -7.16 -47.23 -9.87
N GLY A 540 -7.34 -46.33 -8.91
CA GLY A 540 -7.20 -44.89 -9.14
C GLY A 540 -6.97 -44.05 -7.89
N THR A 541 -6.90 -42.73 -8.08
CA THR A 541 -6.78 -41.74 -7.01
C THR A 541 -8.13 -41.08 -6.78
N VAL A 542 -8.60 -41.07 -5.53
CA VAL A 542 -9.82 -40.35 -5.13
C VAL A 542 -9.54 -38.86 -4.94
N ILE A 543 -10.29 -38.02 -5.66
CA ILE A 543 -10.32 -36.55 -5.58
C ILE A 543 -11.76 -36.10 -5.86
N ASP A 544 -12.32 -35.24 -5.00
CA ASP A 544 -13.69 -34.67 -5.12
C ASP A 544 -14.78 -35.69 -5.52
N ASP A 545 -14.93 -36.75 -4.71
CA ASP A 545 -15.86 -37.89 -4.88
C ASP A 545 -15.71 -38.68 -6.20
N LYS A 546 -14.64 -38.44 -6.96
CA LYS A 546 -14.31 -39.14 -8.20
C LYS A 546 -13.03 -39.96 -8.08
N VAL A 547 -12.99 -41.07 -8.80
CA VAL A 547 -11.80 -41.90 -9.01
C VAL A 547 -11.20 -41.55 -10.37
N TYR A 548 -9.99 -40.99 -10.36
CA TYR A 548 -9.18 -40.77 -11.56
C TYR A 548 -8.26 -41.97 -11.76
N CYS A 549 -8.16 -42.50 -12.99
CA CYS A 549 -7.33 -43.66 -13.29
C CYS A 549 -5.88 -43.42 -12.84
N LYS A 550 -5.26 -44.42 -12.19
CA LYS A 550 -3.83 -44.33 -11.86
C LYS A 550 -3.01 -44.26 -13.14
N ASN A 551 -2.04 -43.35 -13.17
CA ASN A 551 -0.97 -43.29 -14.15
C ASN A 551 0.35 -43.45 -13.40
N ASP A 552 1.21 -44.37 -13.86
CA ASP A 552 2.44 -44.75 -13.17
C ASP A 552 3.64 -43.87 -13.54
N ASP A 553 3.53 -43.00 -14.55
CA ASP A 553 4.57 -42.06 -15.01
C ASP A 553 4.34 -40.63 -14.47
N MET A 554 3.08 -40.25 -14.23
CA MET A 554 2.69 -38.91 -13.77
C MET A 554 3.37 -38.49 -12.45
N PRO A 555 3.49 -39.34 -11.41
CA PRO A 555 4.14 -38.94 -10.16
C PRO A 555 5.61 -38.53 -10.32
N GLN A 556 6.37 -39.22 -11.18
CA GLN A 556 7.78 -38.94 -11.44
C GLN A 556 7.92 -37.66 -12.26
N GLU A 557 7.08 -37.47 -13.29
CA GLU A 557 7.06 -36.22 -14.06
C GLU A 557 6.68 -35.01 -13.19
N LEU A 558 5.68 -35.16 -12.31
CA LEU A 558 5.27 -34.11 -11.37
C LEU A 558 6.39 -33.77 -10.37
N GLN A 559 7.10 -34.78 -9.88
CA GLN A 559 8.28 -34.60 -9.03
C GLN A 559 9.39 -33.86 -9.78
N CYS A 560 9.70 -34.25 -11.04
CA CYS A 560 10.67 -33.53 -11.88
C CYS A 560 10.28 -32.07 -12.11
N ILE A 561 9.01 -31.77 -12.41
CA ILE A 561 8.51 -30.39 -12.56
C ILE A 561 8.78 -29.55 -11.31
N VAL A 562 8.58 -30.13 -10.12
CA VAL A 562 8.75 -29.41 -8.84
C VAL A 562 10.22 -29.29 -8.46
N ASP A 563 11.03 -30.32 -8.70
CA ASP A 563 12.48 -30.28 -8.50
C ASP A 563 13.16 -29.27 -9.44
N ASP A 564 12.72 -29.16 -10.70
CA ASP A 564 13.17 -28.14 -11.65
C ASP A 564 12.93 -26.73 -11.09
N VAL A 565 11.73 -26.45 -10.56
CA VAL A 565 11.41 -25.15 -9.94
C VAL A 565 12.27 -24.90 -8.70
N PHE A 566 12.45 -25.90 -7.86
CA PHE A 566 13.29 -25.79 -6.67
C PHE A 566 14.80 -25.76 -6.97
N SER A 567 15.23 -26.18 -8.17
CA SER A 567 16.61 -26.06 -8.65
C SER A 567 16.95 -24.63 -9.06
N SER A 568 15.96 -23.84 -9.52
CA SER A 568 16.11 -22.40 -9.80
C SER A 568 16.20 -21.54 -8.53
N GLY A 569 16.33 -22.18 -7.36
CA GLY A 569 16.42 -21.54 -6.05
C GLY A 569 15.10 -21.01 -5.47
N ALA A 570 13.96 -21.22 -6.14
CA ALA A 570 12.66 -20.86 -5.58
C ALA A 570 12.33 -21.73 -4.37
N ALA A 571 11.77 -21.13 -3.32
CA ALA A 571 11.33 -21.84 -2.12
C ALA A 571 9.80 -21.97 -2.01
N VAL A 572 9.03 -21.15 -2.74
CA VAL A 572 7.56 -21.04 -2.62
C VAL A 572 6.89 -21.24 -3.98
N ILE A 573 5.86 -22.08 -4.03
CA ILE A 573 5.09 -22.36 -5.24
C ILE A 573 3.59 -22.26 -4.92
N TYR A 574 2.88 -21.32 -5.54
CA TYR A 574 1.41 -21.27 -5.50
C TYR A 574 0.82 -22.28 -6.47
N TYR A 575 -0.23 -22.99 -6.04
CA TYR A 575 -0.86 -24.03 -6.88
C TYR A 575 -1.47 -23.42 -8.15
N ASP A 576 -2.17 -22.29 -8.01
CA ASP A 576 -2.72 -21.52 -9.14
C ASP A 576 -1.63 -21.15 -10.16
N SER A 577 -0.48 -20.68 -9.67
CA SER A 577 0.64 -20.27 -10.52
C SER A 577 1.32 -21.46 -11.19
N LEU A 578 1.56 -22.58 -10.47
CA LEU A 578 2.12 -23.79 -11.08
C LEU A 578 1.18 -24.38 -12.14
N PHE A 579 -0.11 -24.42 -11.83
CA PHE A 579 -1.16 -24.90 -12.74
C PHE A 579 -1.17 -24.11 -14.05
N VAL A 580 -1.14 -22.77 -13.98
CA VAL A 580 -1.08 -21.91 -15.17
C VAL A 580 0.25 -22.03 -15.92
N ASN A 581 1.39 -22.02 -15.22
CA ASN A 581 2.72 -22.11 -15.86
C ASN A 581 2.97 -23.48 -16.53
N LYS A 582 2.24 -24.53 -16.15
CA LYS A 582 2.38 -25.90 -16.69
C LYS A 582 1.08 -26.41 -17.30
N GLN A 583 0.20 -25.52 -17.77
CA GLN A 583 -1.16 -25.85 -18.19
C GLN A 583 -1.24 -26.97 -19.24
N GLU A 584 -0.33 -27.02 -20.21
CA GLU A 584 -0.30 -28.11 -21.23
C GLU A 584 -0.10 -29.49 -20.59
N TRP A 585 0.80 -29.59 -19.61
CA TRP A 585 1.05 -30.81 -18.84
C TRP A 585 -0.10 -31.14 -17.88
N MET A 586 -0.71 -30.12 -17.25
CA MET A 586 -1.93 -30.32 -16.44
C MET A 586 -3.06 -30.93 -17.29
N ASN A 587 -3.26 -30.41 -18.50
CA ASN A 587 -4.26 -30.91 -19.44
C ASN A 587 -3.98 -32.37 -19.89
N SER A 588 -2.72 -32.74 -20.18
CA SER A 588 -2.39 -34.11 -20.62
C SER A 588 -2.62 -35.18 -19.54
N TYR A 589 -2.67 -34.79 -18.27
CA TYR A 589 -3.01 -35.66 -17.13
C TYR A 589 -4.41 -35.40 -16.54
N VAL A 590 -5.25 -34.64 -17.25
CA VAL A 590 -6.63 -34.32 -16.85
C VAL A 590 -6.71 -33.65 -15.45
N ILE A 591 -5.66 -32.93 -15.06
CA ILE A 591 -5.65 -32.13 -13.84
C ILE A 591 -6.42 -30.84 -14.14
N THR A 592 -7.66 -30.75 -13.69
CA THR A 592 -8.58 -29.66 -14.06
C THR A 592 -8.65 -28.49 -13.08
N SER A 593 -8.01 -28.59 -11.90
CA SER A 593 -8.00 -27.52 -10.89
C SER A 593 -6.71 -27.46 -10.07
N PRO A 594 -6.36 -26.28 -9.50
CA PRO A 594 -5.29 -26.14 -8.52
C PRO A 594 -5.48 -26.99 -7.26
N GLU A 595 -6.74 -27.24 -6.85
CA GLU A 595 -7.09 -28.13 -5.75
C GLU A 595 -6.73 -29.60 -6.06
N MET A 596 -7.05 -30.07 -7.26
CA MET A 596 -6.68 -31.41 -7.75
C MET A 596 -5.15 -31.55 -7.85
N LEU A 597 -4.47 -30.54 -8.38
CA LEU A 597 -3.00 -30.47 -8.40
C LEU A 597 -2.41 -30.57 -6.98
N LYS A 598 -2.93 -29.79 -6.02
CA LYS A 598 -2.52 -29.85 -4.61
C LYS A 598 -2.64 -31.27 -4.04
N GLU A 599 -3.76 -31.96 -4.29
CA GLU A 599 -3.96 -33.33 -3.80
C GLU A 599 -2.92 -34.30 -4.38
N TYR A 600 -2.55 -34.18 -5.65
CA TYR A 600 -1.46 -34.97 -6.22
C TYR A 600 -0.09 -34.61 -5.64
N LEU A 601 0.22 -33.32 -5.50
CA LEU A 601 1.48 -32.85 -4.89
C LEU A 601 1.62 -33.39 -3.46
N GLN A 602 0.56 -33.33 -2.65
CA GLN A 602 0.56 -33.82 -1.26
C GLN A 602 0.72 -35.34 -1.14
N LYS A 603 0.27 -36.11 -2.13
CA LYS A 603 0.35 -37.59 -2.13
C LYS A 603 1.68 -38.12 -2.68
N ASN A 604 2.34 -37.37 -3.57
CA ASN A 604 3.51 -37.86 -4.32
C ASN A 604 4.83 -37.17 -3.93
N ILE A 605 4.81 -35.93 -3.39
CA ILE A 605 6.02 -35.15 -3.14
C ILE A 605 6.35 -35.10 -1.63
N ALA A 606 7.57 -35.52 -1.30
CA ALA A 606 8.13 -35.43 0.04
C ALA A 606 8.98 -34.16 0.25
N GLY A 607 9.33 -33.86 1.51
CA GLY A 607 10.24 -32.75 1.82
C GLY A 607 9.65 -31.34 1.65
N CYS A 608 8.34 -31.23 1.41
CA CYS A 608 7.62 -29.95 1.28
C CYS A 608 6.56 -29.80 2.37
N SER A 609 6.26 -28.56 2.73
CA SER A 609 5.11 -28.21 3.57
C SER A 609 4.01 -27.59 2.73
N PHE A 610 2.77 -28.05 2.94
CA PHE A 610 1.63 -27.71 2.11
C PHE A 610 0.65 -26.81 2.87
N ALA A 611 0.41 -25.60 2.36
CA ALA A 611 -0.63 -24.69 2.83
C ALA A 611 -1.88 -24.79 1.93
N LYS A 612 -2.90 -23.95 2.18
CA LYS A 612 -4.15 -23.97 1.40
C LYS A 612 -3.97 -23.56 -0.07
N LYS A 613 -3.06 -22.63 -0.36
CA LYS A 613 -2.89 -22.02 -1.70
C LYS A 613 -1.50 -22.18 -2.32
N PHE A 614 -0.53 -22.62 -1.52
CA PHE A 614 0.88 -22.73 -1.91
C PHE A 614 1.55 -23.85 -1.11
N MET A 615 2.71 -24.28 -1.59
CA MET A 615 3.65 -25.13 -0.85
C MET A 615 5.00 -24.42 -0.69
N ILE A 616 5.75 -24.84 0.33
CA ILE A 616 7.09 -24.35 0.64
C ILE A 616 8.05 -25.54 0.73
N LYS A 617 9.23 -25.40 0.13
CA LYS A 617 10.33 -26.37 0.26
C LYS A 617 10.80 -26.45 1.72
N GLY A 618 10.78 -27.64 2.31
CA GLY A 618 11.14 -27.85 3.71
C GLY A 618 10.05 -27.44 4.71
N ASN A 619 10.45 -26.75 5.77
CA ASN A 619 9.60 -26.45 6.92
C ASN A 619 8.49 -25.43 6.61
N ARG A 620 7.41 -25.49 7.39
CA ARG A 620 6.26 -24.59 7.25
C ARG A 620 6.59 -23.18 7.75
N LEU A 621 6.49 -22.19 6.86
CA LEU A 621 6.58 -20.77 7.18
C LEU A 621 5.25 -20.03 6.92
N PRO A 622 5.01 -18.87 7.55
CA PRO A 622 3.94 -17.94 7.20
C PRO A 622 4.07 -17.42 5.75
N GLU A 623 2.94 -17.19 5.08
CA GLU A 623 2.89 -16.67 3.71
C GLU A 623 3.68 -15.36 3.53
N LYS A 624 3.52 -14.41 4.48
CA LYS A 624 4.22 -13.11 4.43
C LYS A 624 5.74 -13.29 4.49
N GLU A 625 6.22 -14.19 5.33
CA GLU A 625 7.66 -14.44 5.54
C GLU A 625 8.26 -15.14 4.32
N ALA A 626 7.65 -16.25 3.89
CA ALA A 626 8.11 -17.02 2.74
C ALA A 626 8.14 -16.21 1.43
N VAL A 627 7.11 -15.38 1.17
CA VAL A 627 7.09 -14.48 0.00
C VAL A 627 8.07 -13.31 0.18
N THR A 628 8.30 -12.82 1.40
CA THR A 628 9.32 -11.79 1.66
C THR A 628 10.72 -12.30 1.33
N ASP A 629 11.03 -13.54 1.70
CA ASP A 629 12.35 -14.11 1.44
C ASP A 629 12.56 -14.43 -0.05
N GLU A 630 11.50 -14.85 -0.75
CA GLU A 630 11.52 -14.94 -2.22
C GLU A 630 11.74 -13.56 -2.90
N ILE A 631 11.09 -12.50 -2.40
CA ILE A 631 11.31 -11.12 -2.89
C ILE A 631 12.77 -10.68 -2.64
N LYS A 632 13.32 -10.93 -1.45
CA LYS A 632 14.74 -10.65 -1.14
C LYS A 632 15.68 -11.40 -2.08
N ARG A 633 15.42 -12.69 -2.31
CA ARG A 633 16.23 -13.59 -3.16
C ARG A 633 16.34 -13.07 -4.60
N VAL A 634 15.26 -12.55 -5.18
CA VAL A 634 15.25 -12.07 -6.58
C VAL A 634 15.50 -10.57 -6.74
N TRP A 635 15.67 -9.81 -5.64
CA TRP A 635 15.79 -8.35 -5.67
C TRP A 635 16.96 -7.89 -6.55
N GLY A 636 18.12 -8.54 -6.41
CA GLY A 636 19.36 -8.16 -7.06
C GLY A 636 20.07 -7.01 -6.36
N ASN A 637 20.91 -6.28 -7.10
CA ASN A 637 21.83 -5.27 -6.55
C ASN A 637 21.28 -3.83 -6.56
N ASN A 638 20.13 -3.59 -7.20
CA ASN A 638 19.53 -2.26 -7.27
C ASN A 638 18.97 -1.84 -5.91
N GLN A 639 19.01 -0.54 -5.60
CA GLN A 639 18.40 -0.02 -4.37
C GLN A 639 16.87 -0.15 -4.41
N SER A 640 16.25 0.18 -5.55
CA SER A 640 14.82 -0.02 -5.80
C SER A 640 14.50 -0.98 -6.95
N VAL A 641 13.35 -1.63 -6.87
CA VAL A 641 12.84 -2.57 -7.88
C VAL A 641 11.32 -2.43 -8.03
N SER A 642 10.85 -2.59 -9.28
CA SER A 642 9.44 -2.62 -9.64
C SER A 642 8.75 -3.92 -9.21
N VAL A 643 7.54 -3.83 -8.66
CA VAL A 643 6.72 -5.01 -8.33
C VAL A 643 6.44 -5.87 -9.57
N TYR A 644 6.33 -5.27 -10.75
CA TYR A 644 6.19 -5.99 -12.01
C TYR A 644 7.44 -6.80 -12.36
N SER A 645 8.63 -6.20 -12.24
CA SER A 645 9.90 -6.93 -12.47
C SER A 645 10.17 -8.01 -11.41
N LEU A 646 9.66 -7.85 -10.18
CA LEU A 646 9.67 -8.93 -9.18
C LEU A 646 8.75 -10.08 -9.60
N HIS A 647 7.57 -9.79 -10.16
CA HIS A 647 6.66 -10.82 -10.66
C HIS A 647 7.25 -11.62 -11.84
N ASP A 648 7.90 -10.95 -12.79
CA ASP A 648 8.60 -11.61 -13.91
C ASP A 648 9.68 -12.60 -13.41
N ARG A 649 10.32 -12.30 -12.28
CA ARG A 649 11.34 -13.15 -11.61
C ARG A 649 10.73 -14.18 -10.65
N LEU A 650 9.45 -14.09 -10.34
CA LEU A 650 8.71 -14.95 -9.41
C LEU A 650 7.45 -15.53 -10.09
N PRO A 651 7.59 -16.29 -11.19
CA PRO A 651 6.46 -16.79 -11.97
C PRO A 651 5.51 -17.71 -11.17
N TYR A 652 6.00 -18.29 -10.07
CA TYR A 652 5.24 -19.17 -9.16
C TYR A 652 4.57 -18.42 -7.99
N ILE A 653 4.61 -17.08 -7.97
CA ILE A 653 3.94 -16.24 -6.97
C ILE A 653 3.03 -15.21 -7.69
N PRO A 654 1.72 -15.15 -7.37
CA PRO A 654 0.81 -14.19 -8.00
C PRO A 654 1.19 -12.73 -7.72
N LEU A 655 1.09 -11.86 -8.73
CA LEU A 655 1.36 -10.42 -8.63
C LEU A 655 0.67 -9.74 -7.43
N ASN A 656 -0.60 -10.05 -7.18
CA ASN A 656 -1.37 -9.52 -6.05
C ASN A 656 -0.80 -9.93 -4.68
N ASN A 657 -0.15 -11.09 -4.60
CA ASN A 657 0.49 -11.57 -3.38
C ASN A 657 1.81 -10.82 -3.12
N ILE A 658 2.59 -10.56 -4.17
CA ILE A 658 3.80 -9.72 -4.10
C ILE A 658 3.42 -8.31 -3.63
N TRP A 659 2.43 -7.68 -4.26
CA TRP A 659 1.89 -6.36 -3.87
C TRP A 659 1.48 -6.30 -2.39
N ARG A 660 0.66 -7.24 -1.93
CA ARG A 660 0.17 -7.28 -0.55
C ARG A 660 1.30 -7.49 0.47
N VAL A 661 2.31 -8.27 0.13
CA VAL A 661 3.45 -8.56 1.02
C VAL A 661 4.41 -7.37 1.07
N ILE A 662 4.75 -6.77 -0.08
CA ILE A 662 5.69 -5.65 -0.15
C ILE A 662 5.11 -4.36 0.47
N SER A 663 3.82 -4.06 0.24
CA SER A 663 3.19 -2.85 0.78
C SER A 663 3.00 -2.87 2.30
N GLY A 664 2.84 -4.07 2.88
CA GLY A 664 2.58 -4.30 4.30
C GLY A 664 3.79 -4.78 5.10
N ASN A 665 5.01 -4.49 4.63
CA ASN A 665 6.25 -4.95 5.25
C ASN A 665 7.25 -3.80 5.43
N ASP A 666 7.89 -3.75 6.60
CA ASP A 666 8.78 -2.67 7.01
C ASP A 666 10.17 -2.74 6.39
N LEU A 667 10.52 -3.89 5.80
CA LEU A 667 11.70 -4.02 4.97
C LEU A 667 11.60 -3.24 3.65
N PHE A 668 10.41 -2.79 3.23
CA PHE A 668 10.23 -2.09 1.97
C PHE A 668 9.63 -0.70 2.16
N VAL A 669 10.10 0.26 1.36
CA VAL A 669 9.70 1.67 1.36
C VAL A 669 9.24 2.06 -0.03
N LEU A 670 8.04 2.63 -0.14
CA LEU A 670 7.48 3.10 -1.42
C LEU A 670 8.33 4.26 -1.98
N VAL A 671 8.79 4.13 -3.21
CA VAL A 671 9.50 5.17 -3.97
C VAL A 671 8.51 5.96 -4.82
N SER A 672 7.72 5.23 -5.61
CA SER A 672 6.62 5.73 -6.45
C SER A 672 5.63 4.58 -6.68
N GLU A 673 4.53 4.82 -7.39
CA GLU A 673 3.58 3.76 -7.76
C GLU A 673 4.30 2.58 -8.43
N GLY A 674 4.20 1.38 -7.84
CA GLY A 674 4.84 0.16 -8.32
C GLY A 674 6.32 -0.01 -7.96
N GLU A 675 7.01 1.01 -7.45
CA GLU A 675 8.45 0.99 -7.17
C GLU A 675 8.74 1.03 -5.67
N TYR A 676 9.56 0.09 -5.19
CA TYR A 676 9.93 -0.02 -3.79
C TYR A 676 11.44 -0.07 -3.60
N LEU A 677 11.93 0.58 -2.55
CA LEU A 677 13.28 0.49 -1.99
C LEU A 677 13.30 -0.64 -0.96
N PHE A 678 14.30 -1.52 -1.01
CA PHE A 678 14.57 -2.49 0.05
C PHE A 678 15.51 -1.85 1.09
N ILE A 679 15.11 -1.84 2.35
CA ILE A 679 15.73 -1.03 3.41
C ILE A 679 17.21 -1.37 3.67
N ASP A 680 17.60 -2.62 3.43
CA ASP A 680 18.98 -3.07 3.55
C ASP A 680 19.88 -2.47 2.47
N ARG A 681 19.31 -2.05 1.33
CA ARG A 681 20.00 -1.33 0.24
C ARG A 681 20.02 0.20 0.42
N PHE A 682 19.36 0.75 1.44
CA PHE A 682 19.40 2.18 1.75
C PHE A 682 20.75 2.56 2.37
N CYS A 683 21.47 3.50 1.75
CA CYS A 683 22.80 3.94 2.17
C CYS A 683 22.68 4.92 3.35
N ILE A 684 23.21 4.54 4.50
CA ILE A 684 23.36 5.40 5.67
C ILE A 684 24.47 4.82 6.54
N SER A 685 25.37 5.68 7.02
CA SER A 685 26.45 5.28 7.93
C SER A 685 25.98 5.22 9.40
N GLU A 686 26.74 4.54 10.25
CA GLU A 686 26.46 4.48 11.70
C GLU A 686 26.55 5.88 12.33
N ASP A 687 27.60 6.67 12.01
CA ASP A 687 27.73 8.09 12.36
C ASP A 687 26.47 8.91 12.00
N GLU A 688 25.90 8.72 10.81
CA GLU A 688 24.71 9.45 10.37
C GLU A 688 23.44 8.99 11.09
N ALA A 689 23.34 7.69 11.41
CA ALA A 689 22.22 7.16 12.19
C ALA A 689 22.26 7.66 13.65
N GLU A 690 23.46 7.76 14.25
CA GLU A 690 23.67 8.31 15.59
C GLU A 690 23.38 9.82 15.62
N ASP A 691 23.93 10.61 14.69
CA ASP A 691 23.62 12.05 14.52
C ASP A 691 22.10 12.32 14.40
N ILE A 692 21.37 11.42 13.72
CA ILE A 692 19.91 11.51 13.55
C ILE A 692 19.17 11.14 14.84
N LEU A 693 19.61 10.13 15.56
CA LEU A 693 19.05 9.75 16.85
C LEU A 693 19.21 10.87 17.87
N ASP A 694 20.42 11.42 18.01
CA ASP A 694 20.72 12.54 18.90
C ASP A 694 19.88 13.77 18.57
N PHE A 695 19.72 14.10 17.28
CA PHE A 695 18.86 15.22 16.86
C PHE A 695 17.40 15.02 17.30
N VAL A 696 16.85 13.82 17.09
CA VAL A 696 15.45 13.51 17.45
C VAL A 696 15.28 13.42 18.97
N ASP A 697 16.25 12.87 19.71
CA ASP A 697 16.22 12.78 21.17
C ASP A 697 16.19 14.19 21.80
N ASN A 698 17.11 15.07 21.40
CA ASN A 698 17.16 16.47 21.86
C ASN A 698 15.88 17.23 21.51
N ALA A 699 15.40 17.14 20.25
CA ALA A 699 14.18 17.84 19.82
C ALA A 699 12.94 17.36 20.60
N CYS A 700 12.83 16.05 20.87
CA CYS A 700 11.77 15.48 21.69
C CYS A 700 11.85 15.90 23.16
N GLU A 701 13.04 16.11 23.71
CA GLU A 701 13.24 16.57 25.10
C GLU A 701 12.93 18.06 25.28
N GLU A 702 13.31 18.90 24.31
CA GLU A 702 13.03 20.34 24.33
C GLU A 702 11.55 20.66 24.05
N ASN A 703 10.95 19.99 23.06
CA ASN A 703 9.64 20.38 22.50
C ASN A 703 8.52 19.37 22.76
N GLY A 704 8.84 18.19 23.30
CA GLY A 704 7.91 17.06 23.44
C GLY A 704 7.67 16.26 22.15
N PHE A 705 8.25 16.68 21.01
CA PHE A 705 8.17 16.04 19.71
C PHE A 705 9.33 16.47 18.81
N ALA A 706 9.58 15.72 17.72
CA ALA A 706 10.43 16.16 16.62
C ALA A 706 9.69 16.11 15.28
N SER A 707 10.03 16.99 14.33
CA SER A 707 9.56 16.89 12.94
C SER A 707 10.46 15.92 12.16
N LEU A 708 9.87 14.91 11.53
CA LEU A 708 10.60 13.99 10.64
C LEU A 708 11.23 14.73 9.46
N SER A 709 10.63 15.85 9.02
CA SER A 709 11.15 16.66 7.91
C SER A 709 12.35 17.52 8.28
N ASP A 710 12.62 17.71 9.57
CA ASP A 710 13.73 18.55 10.05
C ASP A 710 15.00 17.71 10.29
N VAL A 711 14.88 16.37 10.19
CA VAL A 711 15.97 15.42 10.38
C VAL A 711 17.13 15.74 9.41
N PRO A 712 18.37 15.92 9.91
CA PRO A 712 19.48 16.42 9.11
C PRO A 712 20.01 15.35 8.13
N LEU A 713 19.68 15.52 6.84
CA LEU A 713 20.02 14.54 5.79
C LEU A 713 21.52 14.40 5.48
N GLY A 714 22.36 15.40 5.78
CA GLY A 714 23.82 15.30 5.57
C GLY A 714 24.23 14.85 4.16
N SER A 715 24.93 13.72 4.07
CA SER A 715 25.37 13.03 2.85
C SER A 715 24.33 12.07 2.27
N ILE A 716 23.33 11.67 3.06
CA ILE A 716 22.32 10.65 2.71
C ILE A 716 21.60 10.99 1.40
N GLU A 717 21.29 12.26 1.13
CA GLU A 717 20.64 12.68 -0.12
C GLU A 717 21.55 12.50 -1.36
N GLU A 718 22.86 12.68 -1.20
CA GLU A 718 23.85 12.48 -2.26
C GLU A 718 24.15 10.99 -2.49
N GLU A 719 24.17 10.18 -1.42
CA GLU A 719 24.38 8.72 -1.49
C GLU A 719 23.15 7.94 -1.99
N ASN A 720 21.94 8.46 -1.75
CA ASN A 720 20.67 7.86 -2.18
C ASN A 720 19.99 8.71 -3.26
N TYR A 721 20.81 9.24 -4.19
CA TYR A 721 20.39 10.18 -5.22
C TYR A 721 19.24 9.70 -6.12
N GLU A 722 18.96 8.40 -6.17
CA GLU A 722 17.85 7.83 -6.94
C GLU A 722 16.48 8.22 -6.36
N PHE A 723 16.41 8.62 -5.09
CA PHE A 723 15.16 8.77 -4.36
C PHE A 723 14.72 10.22 -4.13
N SER A 724 13.43 10.39 -3.83
CA SER A 724 12.89 11.65 -3.35
C SER A 724 13.26 11.85 -1.88
N GLN A 725 13.35 13.11 -1.41
CA GLN A 725 13.54 13.38 0.02
C GLN A 725 12.45 12.71 0.88
N LEU A 726 11.19 12.65 0.41
CA LEU A 726 10.11 11.93 1.10
C LEU A 726 10.43 10.44 1.29
N THR A 727 10.93 9.77 0.25
CA THR A 727 11.36 8.37 0.30
C THR A 727 12.54 8.20 1.27
N ILE A 728 13.50 9.12 1.26
CA ILE A 728 14.67 9.14 2.15
C ILE A 728 14.22 9.28 3.61
N TYR A 729 13.36 10.26 3.95
CA TYR A 729 12.81 10.41 5.30
C TYR A 729 12.03 9.17 5.77
N ASN A 730 11.24 8.55 4.88
CA ASN A 730 10.52 7.32 5.21
C ASN A 730 11.48 6.14 5.45
N ALA A 731 12.60 6.06 4.71
CA ALA A 731 13.64 5.05 4.91
C ALA A 731 14.43 5.27 6.20
N ILE A 732 14.82 6.52 6.50
CA ILE A 732 15.41 6.89 7.80
C ILE A 732 14.48 6.49 8.94
N TYR A 733 13.17 6.78 8.83
CA TYR A 733 12.23 6.36 9.85
C TYR A 733 12.23 4.83 10.05
N LYS A 734 12.06 4.04 8.97
CA LYS A 734 12.03 2.56 9.09
C LYS A 734 13.36 1.91 9.50
N LYS A 735 14.51 2.52 9.17
CA LYS A 735 15.84 1.93 9.44
C LYS A 735 16.44 2.36 10.77
N VAL A 736 16.17 3.58 11.22
CA VAL A 736 16.83 4.21 12.38
C VAL A 736 15.85 4.51 13.52
N LEU A 737 14.68 5.09 13.21
CA LEU A 737 13.83 5.71 14.24
C LEU A 737 12.72 4.81 14.77
N SER A 738 12.15 3.92 13.95
CA SER A 738 10.93 3.16 14.27
C SER A 738 11.07 2.16 15.43
N GLY A 739 12.31 1.86 15.85
CA GLY A 739 12.58 1.04 17.05
C GLY A 739 12.54 1.83 18.37
N LYS A 740 12.63 3.16 18.32
CA LYS A 740 12.66 4.06 19.50
C LYS A 740 11.55 5.11 19.52
N TYR A 741 10.95 5.41 18.38
CA TYR A 741 10.02 6.52 18.20
C TYR A 741 8.74 6.11 17.47
N HIS A 742 7.64 6.75 17.84
CA HIS A 742 6.37 6.64 17.14
C HIS A 742 6.18 7.82 16.18
N LEU A 743 5.87 7.54 14.91
CA LEU A 743 5.53 8.54 13.90
C LEU A 743 4.02 8.68 13.74
N ASN A 744 3.50 9.90 13.93
CA ASN A 744 2.14 10.29 13.61
C ASN A 744 2.14 11.39 12.53
N GLY A 745 1.86 11.00 11.28
CA GLY A 745 1.97 11.85 10.10
C GLY A 745 3.42 12.26 9.79
N LYS A 746 3.86 13.39 10.34
CA LYS A 746 5.25 13.91 10.27
C LYS A 746 5.87 14.20 11.64
N ILE A 747 5.13 13.93 12.72
CA ILE A 747 5.54 14.21 14.10
C ILE A 747 6.05 12.92 14.74
N LEU A 748 7.24 12.97 15.33
CA LEU A 748 7.89 11.90 16.06
C LEU A 748 7.74 12.14 17.57
N THR A 749 7.38 11.10 18.33
CA THR A 749 7.29 11.16 19.80
C THR A 749 7.96 9.93 20.43
N LYS A 750 8.55 10.08 21.64
CA LYS A 750 9.18 8.96 22.38
C LYS A 750 8.13 7.91 22.82
N GLU A 751 6.98 8.37 23.32
CA GLU A 751 5.84 7.51 23.66
C GLU A 751 4.75 7.55 22.59
N LYS A 752 3.87 6.54 22.57
CA LYS A 752 2.74 6.49 21.64
C LYS A 752 1.73 7.59 22.00
N SER A 753 1.70 8.64 21.19
CA SER A 753 0.87 9.83 21.42
C SER A 753 -0.13 10.05 20.29
N GLU A 754 -1.28 10.66 20.61
CA GLU A 754 -2.21 11.19 19.62
C GLU A 754 -1.73 12.53 19.02
N LEU A 755 -0.60 13.07 19.49
CA LEU A 755 0.02 14.27 18.92
C LEU A 755 0.36 14.08 17.44
N ASP A 756 -0.36 14.81 16.60
CA ASP A 756 -0.06 15.03 15.19
C ASP A 756 0.06 16.54 14.90
N ALA A 757 0.32 16.89 13.64
CA ALA A 757 0.44 18.28 13.22
C ALA A 757 -0.86 19.06 13.50
N VAL A 758 -2.04 18.47 13.29
CA VAL A 758 -3.33 19.15 13.53
C VAL A 758 -3.52 19.44 15.02
N THR A 759 -3.18 18.50 15.91
CA THR A 759 -3.27 18.67 17.36
C THR A 759 -2.31 19.73 17.89
N LEU A 760 -1.11 19.83 17.32
CA LEU A 760 -0.16 20.91 17.63
C LEU A 760 -0.66 22.28 17.15
N LEU A 761 -1.29 22.35 15.98
CA LEU A 761 -1.91 23.58 15.47
C LEU A 761 -3.10 24.03 16.32
N LYS A 762 -3.95 23.09 16.77
CA LYS A 762 -5.05 23.36 17.71
C LYS A 762 -4.53 23.95 19.03
N LYS A 763 -3.47 23.37 19.60
CA LYS A 763 -2.79 23.92 20.78
C LYS A 763 -2.25 25.34 20.54
N TYR A 764 -1.72 25.63 19.35
CA TYR A 764 -1.18 26.94 18.99
C TYR A 764 -2.25 28.04 18.84
N ILE A 765 -3.47 27.70 18.39
CA ILE A 765 -4.56 28.68 18.20
C ILE A 765 -5.49 28.84 19.40
N LYS A 766 -5.56 27.85 20.30
CA LYS A 766 -6.56 27.73 21.39
C LYS A 766 -6.83 29.01 22.20
N ASP A 767 -5.76 29.72 22.57
CA ASP A 767 -5.85 30.88 23.47
C ASP A 767 -5.96 32.22 22.72
N ARG A 768 -5.81 32.23 21.39
CA ARG A 768 -5.90 33.46 20.58
C ARG A 768 -7.34 33.93 20.43
N ASP A 769 -7.55 35.26 20.39
CA ASP A 769 -8.83 35.86 20.03
C ASP A 769 -9.07 35.85 18.51
N GLU A 770 -8.02 36.03 17.72
CA GLU A 770 -8.05 35.91 16.25
C GLU A 770 -6.71 35.42 15.68
N CYS A 771 -6.76 34.92 14.44
CA CYS A 771 -5.59 34.57 13.63
C CYS A 771 -5.93 34.60 12.15
N THR A 772 -4.90 34.61 11.29
CA THR A 772 -5.07 34.45 9.84
C THR A 772 -4.88 33.00 9.38
N PHE A 773 -5.40 32.65 8.21
CA PHE A 773 -5.11 31.33 7.62
C PHE A 773 -3.62 31.21 7.28
N ASP A 774 -3.00 32.27 6.77
CA ASP A 774 -1.60 32.26 6.37
C ASP A 774 -0.68 32.03 7.60
N GLU A 775 -0.93 32.65 8.76
CA GLU A 775 -0.19 32.35 10.01
C GLU A 775 -0.23 30.86 10.39
N VAL A 776 -1.39 30.22 10.27
CA VAL A 776 -1.55 28.80 10.61
C VAL A 776 -0.94 27.91 9.51
N ALA A 777 -0.97 28.34 8.25
CA ALA A 777 -0.31 27.65 7.14
C ALA A 777 1.22 27.72 7.24
N ASP A 778 1.78 28.85 7.67
CA ASP A 778 3.21 28.99 7.98
C ASP A 778 3.58 28.06 9.15
N LYS A 779 2.73 27.97 10.18
CA LYS A 779 2.93 27.02 11.29
C LYS A 779 2.85 25.55 10.85
N VAL A 780 2.07 25.21 9.81
CA VAL A 780 2.10 23.86 9.19
C VAL A 780 3.46 23.60 8.55
N ILE A 781 4.03 24.57 7.84
CA ILE A 781 5.35 24.43 7.21
C ILE A 781 6.42 24.24 8.29
N GLU A 782 6.37 25.02 9.36
CA GLU A 782 7.25 24.88 10.54
C GLU A 782 7.16 23.48 11.17
N LEU A 783 5.95 22.95 11.36
CA LEU A 783 5.74 21.65 12.03
C LEU A 783 5.96 20.41 11.14
N THR A 784 5.99 20.56 9.81
CA THR A 784 5.97 19.41 8.88
C THR A 784 6.95 19.51 7.71
N GLY A 785 7.72 20.60 7.61
CA GLY A 785 8.62 20.92 6.51
C GLY A 785 7.95 21.08 5.14
N SER A 786 6.61 21.14 5.08
CA SER A 786 5.87 21.12 3.81
C SER A 786 4.55 21.89 3.87
N THR A 787 4.06 22.35 2.71
CA THR A 787 2.79 23.07 2.61
C THR A 787 1.60 22.12 2.67
N ASN A 788 0.93 22.01 3.82
CA ASN A 788 -0.33 21.26 3.93
C ASN A 788 -1.50 22.15 4.37
N ARG A 789 -2.17 22.77 3.38
CA ARG A 789 -3.35 23.62 3.61
C ARG A 789 -4.51 22.90 4.30
N GLN A 790 -4.61 21.56 4.17
CA GLN A 790 -5.67 20.79 4.81
C GLN A 790 -5.51 20.79 6.32
N TYR A 791 -4.28 20.65 6.85
CA TYR A 791 -4.03 20.68 8.29
C TYR A 791 -4.37 22.05 8.90
N ALA A 792 -4.01 23.14 8.22
CA ALA A 792 -4.37 24.49 8.65
C ALA A 792 -5.90 24.68 8.67
N PHE A 793 -6.61 24.33 7.59
CA PHE A 793 -8.07 24.43 7.56
C PHE A 793 -8.75 23.54 8.61
N GLN A 794 -8.29 22.31 8.80
CA GLN A 794 -8.86 21.38 9.77
C GLN A 794 -8.74 21.92 11.20
N ALA A 795 -7.54 22.36 11.61
CA ALA A 795 -7.36 22.98 12.93
C ALA A 795 -8.23 24.24 13.11
N LEU A 796 -8.29 25.08 12.07
CA LEU A 796 -9.07 26.33 12.09
C LEU A 796 -10.58 26.12 12.15
N TYR A 797 -11.18 25.23 11.36
CA TYR A 797 -12.63 24.98 11.41
C TYR A 797 -13.05 24.22 12.68
N ASP A 798 -12.18 23.37 13.22
CA ASP A 798 -12.48 22.60 14.42
C ASP A 798 -12.57 23.51 15.66
N ASP A 799 -11.66 24.50 15.81
CA ASP A 799 -11.56 25.31 17.04
C ASP A 799 -11.87 26.81 16.87
N MET A 800 -11.95 27.37 15.65
CA MET A 800 -12.21 28.80 15.38
C MET A 800 -13.40 29.00 14.41
N VAL A 801 -13.88 30.25 14.29
CA VAL A 801 -14.93 30.66 13.36
C VAL A 801 -14.33 31.53 12.26
N ARG A 802 -14.55 31.19 11.00
CA ARG A 802 -14.12 32.00 9.85
C ARG A 802 -15.04 33.20 9.70
N VAL A 803 -14.46 34.40 9.55
CA VAL A 803 -15.20 35.65 9.34
C VAL A 803 -14.87 36.34 8.03
N ASP A 804 -13.75 35.99 7.40
CA ASP A 804 -13.29 36.53 6.12
C ASP A 804 -12.42 35.48 5.38
N ARG A 805 -12.02 35.79 4.15
CA ARG A 805 -11.16 34.99 3.28
C ARG A 805 -9.92 34.45 4.00
N ASN A 806 -9.29 35.28 4.83
CA ASN A 806 -8.04 34.98 5.52
C ASN A 806 -8.13 35.18 7.04
N ARG A 807 -9.31 35.38 7.64
CA ARG A 807 -9.44 35.75 9.07
C ARG A 807 -10.39 34.82 9.81
N PHE A 808 -9.92 34.36 10.97
CA PHE A 808 -10.63 33.49 11.90
C PHE A 808 -10.62 34.12 13.29
N VAL A 809 -11.72 33.95 14.04
CA VAL A 809 -11.91 34.46 15.39
C VAL A 809 -12.30 33.33 16.35
N ALA A 810 -11.99 33.50 17.62
CA ALA A 810 -12.34 32.52 18.65
C ALA A 810 -13.86 32.35 18.81
N ASN A 811 -14.30 31.14 19.14
CA ASN A 811 -15.72 30.82 19.36
C ASN A 811 -16.42 31.78 20.35
N ARG A 812 -15.68 32.28 21.35
CA ARG A 812 -16.16 33.26 22.35
C ARG A 812 -16.54 34.63 21.78
N LEU A 813 -16.10 34.97 20.57
CA LEU A 813 -16.39 36.24 19.89
C LEU A 813 -17.56 36.15 18.90
N VAL A 814 -18.27 35.01 18.88
CA VAL A 814 -19.43 34.77 18.01
C VAL A 814 -20.54 34.10 18.80
N ASN A 815 -21.73 34.70 18.82
CA ASN A 815 -22.91 34.15 19.47
C ASN A 815 -23.98 33.83 18.43
N PHE A 816 -24.10 32.57 18.02
CA PHE A 816 -25.10 32.16 17.02
C PHE A 816 -26.44 31.79 17.69
N PRO A 817 -27.53 32.57 17.50
CA PRO A 817 -28.89 32.12 17.82
C PRO A 817 -29.33 31.07 16.79
N VAL A 818 -28.91 29.82 17.01
CA VAL A 818 -28.98 28.71 16.04
C VAL A 818 -30.38 28.51 15.45
N ASP A 819 -31.43 28.55 16.29
CA ASP A 819 -32.80 28.28 15.83
C ASP A 819 -33.37 29.40 14.94
N GLU A 820 -32.96 30.66 15.16
CA GLU A 820 -33.32 31.79 14.29
C GLU A 820 -32.59 31.71 12.94
N ILE A 821 -31.31 31.39 12.96
CA ILE A 821 -30.50 31.26 11.72
C ILE A 821 -31.00 30.09 10.87
N ASP A 822 -31.31 28.94 11.48
CA ASP A 822 -31.89 27.79 10.78
C ASP A 822 -33.32 28.08 10.26
N ALA A 823 -34.07 28.98 10.91
CA ALA A 823 -35.35 29.46 10.37
C ALA A 823 -35.14 30.35 9.14
N VAL A 824 -34.18 31.28 9.18
CA VAL A 824 -33.82 32.12 8.02
C VAL A 824 -33.37 31.25 6.84
N LEU A 825 -32.51 30.26 7.07
CA LEU A 825 -32.03 29.34 6.02
C LEU A 825 -33.15 28.51 5.38
N SER A 826 -34.21 28.17 6.13
CA SER A 826 -35.38 27.48 5.56
C SER A 826 -36.17 28.30 4.53
N GLY A 827 -36.01 29.64 4.52
CA GLY A 827 -36.53 30.49 3.45
C GLY A 827 -35.70 30.46 2.16
N PHE A 828 -34.43 30.07 2.22
CA PHE A 828 -33.52 29.97 1.05
C PHE A 828 -33.44 28.54 0.51
N ILE A 829 -33.49 27.53 1.39
CA ILE A 829 -33.28 26.12 1.05
C ILE A 829 -34.65 25.43 0.99
N THR A 830 -35.33 25.58 -0.14
CA THR A 830 -36.67 25.01 -0.39
C THR A 830 -36.66 23.57 -0.93
N ASP A 831 -35.55 23.15 -1.54
CA ASP A 831 -35.44 21.91 -2.31
C ASP A 831 -34.40 20.93 -1.71
N ASN A 832 -34.35 20.85 -0.38
CA ASN A 832 -33.38 20.11 0.46
C ASN A 832 -31.93 20.61 0.40
N PHE A 833 -31.47 21.21 -0.70
CA PHE A 833 -30.11 21.73 -0.84
C PHE A 833 -30.00 22.86 -1.87
N ARG A 834 -29.00 23.72 -1.68
CA ARG A 834 -28.64 24.85 -2.56
C ARG A 834 -27.12 25.06 -2.59
N ALA A 835 -26.61 25.82 -3.56
CA ALA A 835 -25.22 26.29 -3.49
C ALA A 835 -25.09 27.31 -2.35
N ILE A 836 -23.94 27.36 -1.67
CA ILE A 836 -23.72 28.35 -0.59
C ILE A 836 -23.87 29.80 -1.09
N ARG A 837 -23.60 30.05 -2.38
CA ARG A 837 -23.75 31.36 -3.03
C ARG A 837 -25.19 31.74 -3.41
N ASP A 838 -26.15 30.82 -3.28
CA ASP A 838 -27.57 31.12 -3.50
C ASP A 838 -28.13 32.00 -2.36
N VAL A 839 -27.44 32.08 -1.20
CA VAL A 839 -27.75 33.03 -0.11
C VAL A 839 -27.21 34.42 -0.47
N THR A 840 -27.93 35.11 -1.35
CA THR A 840 -27.53 36.39 -1.93
C THR A 840 -27.65 37.60 -0.99
N THR A 841 -28.34 37.47 0.15
CA THR A 841 -28.51 38.54 1.13
C THR A 841 -28.41 38.02 2.57
N PHE A 842 -27.78 38.83 3.42
CA PHE A 842 -27.60 38.54 4.84
C PHE A 842 -28.45 39.43 5.77
N ALA A 843 -29.28 40.32 5.21
CA ALA A 843 -30.05 41.30 5.98
C ALA A 843 -31.08 40.68 6.95
N MET A 844 -31.50 39.44 6.71
CA MET A 844 -32.42 38.69 7.58
C MET A 844 -31.71 37.91 8.69
N PHE A 845 -30.39 37.82 8.67
CA PHE A 845 -29.65 37.03 9.65
C PHE A 845 -29.49 37.82 10.97
N PRO A 846 -29.71 37.19 12.14
CA PRO A 846 -29.66 37.87 13.43
C PRO A 846 -28.22 38.27 13.84
N ILE A 847 -28.10 39.29 14.68
CA ILE A 847 -26.79 39.80 15.14
C ILE A 847 -26.08 38.73 15.97
N CYS A 848 -24.89 38.31 15.52
CA CYS A 848 -24.09 37.27 16.17
C CYS A 848 -22.70 37.75 16.67
N GLY A 849 -22.46 39.08 16.66
CA GLY A 849 -21.16 39.68 17.02
C GLY A 849 -20.18 39.85 15.86
N GLN A 850 -20.42 39.20 14.71
CA GLN A 850 -19.65 39.36 13.49
C GLN A 850 -20.56 39.74 12.32
N ASN A 851 -20.00 40.40 11.30
CA ASN A 851 -20.75 40.76 10.09
C ASN A 851 -21.02 39.53 9.22
N TRP A 852 -22.29 39.23 8.98
CA TRP A 852 -22.68 38.10 8.14
C TRP A 852 -22.18 38.24 6.70
N ASN A 853 -21.57 37.17 6.23
CA ASN A 853 -21.12 36.97 4.86
C ASN A 853 -20.99 35.46 4.62
N HIS A 854 -20.62 35.08 3.40
CA HIS A 854 -20.49 33.68 3.00
C HIS A 854 -19.45 32.88 3.81
N TYR A 855 -18.38 33.49 4.34
CA TYR A 855 -17.39 32.83 5.20
C TYR A 855 -17.96 32.51 6.59
N LEU A 856 -18.75 33.44 7.16
CA LEU A 856 -19.40 33.22 8.44
C LEU A 856 -20.53 32.17 8.34
N LEU A 857 -21.30 32.21 7.23
CA LEU A 857 -22.29 31.20 6.90
C LEU A 857 -21.66 29.81 6.69
N GLU A 858 -20.51 29.75 6.02
CA GLU A 858 -19.72 28.53 5.85
C GLU A 858 -19.34 27.91 7.20
N SER A 859 -18.76 28.67 8.14
CA SER A 859 -18.47 28.16 9.48
C SER A 859 -19.73 27.78 10.26
N TYR A 860 -20.82 28.54 10.14
CA TYR A 860 -22.10 28.21 10.78
C TYR A 860 -22.65 26.85 10.29
N CYS A 861 -22.71 26.63 8.98
CA CYS A 861 -23.19 25.38 8.39
C CYS A 861 -22.18 24.21 8.51
N TYR A 862 -20.90 24.48 8.77
CA TYR A 862 -19.91 23.44 9.04
C TYR A 862 -20.10 22.80 10.43
N LYS A 863 -20.43 23.59 11.46
CA LYS A 863 -20.35 23.16 12.88
C LYS A 863 -21.58 23.45 13.76
N TYR A 864 -22.35 24.51 13.49
CA TYR A 864 -23.31 25.06 14.48
C TYR A 864 -24.78 24.82 14.13
N SER A 865 -25.15 24.82 12.84
CA SER A 865 -26.53 24.57 12.40
C SER A 865 -27.06 23.24 12.94
N LYS A 866 -28.33 23.20 13.35
CA LYS A 866 -29.02 21.94 13.71
C LYS A 866 -29.54 21.24 12.45
N LYS A 867 -30.16 22.00 11.54
CA LYS A 867 -30.86 21.48 10.35
C LYS A 867 -29.98 21.26 9.12
N TYR A 868 -28.93 22.05 8.94
CA TYR A 868 -28.14 22.09 7.70
C TYR A 868 -26.68 21.66 7.90
N SER A 869 -26.06 21.15 6.85
CA SER A 869 -24.63 20.83 6.78
C SER A 869 -24.01 21.36 5.49
N LEU A 870 -22.74 21.77 5.59
CA LEU A 870 -21.92 22.18 4.46
C LEU A 870 -21.21 20.97 3.82
N HIS A 871 -21.30 20.85 2.49
CA HIS A 871 -20.62 19.83 1.70
C HIS A 871 -19.71 20.48 0.66
N VAL A 872 -18.42 20.12 0.67
CA VAL A 872 -17.36 20.75 -0.15
C VAL A 872 -16.36 19.69 -0.66
N ILE A 873 -15.67 20.01 -1.76
CA ILE A 873 -14.55 19.20 -2.24
C ILE A 873 -13.28 19.57 -1.44
N HIS A 874 -12.91 18.72 -0.47
CA HIS A 874 -11.83 18.91 0.49
C HIS A 874 -12.03 20.11 1.44
N PHE A 875 -11.56 21.30 1.08
CA PHE A 875 -11.61 22.51 1.89
C PHE A 875 -11.94 23.72 1.02
N ASN A 876 -12.68 24.68 1.56
CA ASN A 876 -13.27 25.75 0.76
C ASN A 876 -12.42 27.03 0.81
N ASP A 877 -11.65 27.30 -0.25
CA ASP A 877 -10.84 28.52 -0.39
C ASP A 877 -11.60 29.69 -1.03
N LYS A 878 -12.81 29.45 -1.56
CA LYS A 878 -13.52 30.36 -2.49
C LYS A 878 -15.02 30.54 -2.22
N ASN A 879 -15.53 30.07 -1.09
CA ASN A 879 -16.96 30.05 -0.75
C ASN A 879 -17.79 29.41 -1.86
N ALA A 880 -17.48 28.15 -2.15
CA ALA A 880 -18.19 27.30 -3.09
C ALA A 880 -18.39 25.90 -2.51
N GLY A 881 -19.62 25.40 -2.61
CA GLY A 881 -20.07 24.19 -1.93
C GLY A 881 -21.60 24.15 -1.87
N ILE A 882 -22.12 23.09 -1.27
CA ILE A 882 -23.55 22.87 -1.07
C ILE A 882 -23.89 23.06 0.40
N ILE A 883 -24.95 23.80 0.70
CA ILE A 883 -25.65 23.71 1.97
C ILE A 883 -26.84 22.78 1.74
N ALA A 884 -26.90 21.67 2.49
CA ALA A 884 -27.98 20.68 2.42
C ALA A 884 -28.59 20.45 3.79
N GLU A 885 -29.85 20.04 3.83
CA GLU A 885 -30.48 19.50 5.04
C GLU A 885 -29.75 18.22 5.49
N LYS A 886 -29.48 18.08 6.79
CA LYS A 886 -28.70 16.95 7.32
C LYS A 886 -29.31 15.57 7.06
N TYR A 887 -30.63 15.52 6.90
CA TYR A 887 -31.38 14.28 6.61
C TYR A 887 -31.55 14.03 5.11
N PHE A 888 -31.04 14.92 4.25
CA PHE A 888 -31.01 14.71 2.81
C PHE A 888 -29.87 13.74 2.45
N ASN A 889 -30.16 12.44 2.57
CA ASN A 889 -29.23 11.32 2.39
C ASN A 889 -28.72 11.15 0.94
N LYS A 890 -28.00 12.15 0.42
CA LYS A 890 -27.38 12.17 -0.91
C LYS A 890 -25.91 12.58 -0.81
N LYS A 891 -25.02 11.81 -1.44
CA LYS A 891 -23.59 12.18 -1.50
C LYS A 891 -23.42 13.43 -2.37
N TYR A 892 -22.35 14.18 -2.13
CA TYR A 892 -22.07 15.45 -2.82
C TYR A 892 -22.21 15.38 -4.35
N ASN A 893 -21.64 14.35 -5.01
CA ASN A 893 -21.74 14.19 -6.46
C ASN A 893 -23.18 13.89 -6.96
N GLU A 894 -24.01 13.28 -6.12
CA GLU A 894 -25.43 13.06 -6.42
C GLU A 894 -26.20 14.37 -6.39
N MET A 895 -25.90 15.23 -5.40
CA MET A 895 -26.46 16.57 -5.32
C MET A 895 -26.03 17.44 -6.51
N LEU A 896 -24.78 17.34 -6.97
CA LEU A 896 -24.34 17.97 -8.22
C LEU A 896 -25.11 17.45 -9.44
N ALA A 897 -25.32 16.13 -9.57
CA ALA A 897 -26.10 15.56 -10.66
C ALA A 897 -27.57 16.02 -10.63
N ILE A 898 -28.19 16.08 -9.44
CA ILE A 898 -29.55 16.61 -9.26
C ILE A 898 -29.62 18.10 -9.62
N ALA A 899 -28.62 18.90 -9.25
CA ALA A 899 -28.53 20.31 -9.61
C ALA A 899 -28.43 20.52 -11.13
N ILE A 900 -27.64 19.71 -11.83
CA ILE A 900 -27.53 19.77 -13.30
C ILE A 900 -28.82 19.28 -13.99
N ALA A 901 -29.44 18.21 -13.47
CA ALA A 901 -30.72 17.71 -13.99
C ALA A 901 -31.86 18.74 -13.84
N ARG A 902 -31.77 19.69 -12.89
CA ARG A 902 -32.70 20.84 -12.73
C ARG A 902 -32.49 21.98 -13.75
N THR A 903 -31.58 21.85 -14.71
CA THR A 903 -31.23 22.89 -15.70
C THR A 903 -31.24 22.35 -17.12
N ASP A 904 -31.23 23.24 -18.11
CA ASP A 904 -31.07 22.92 -19.54
C ASP A 904 -29.60 22.88 -20.00
N VAL A 905 -28.65 22.88 -19.06
CA VAL A 905 -27.21 22.87 -19.36
C VAL A 905 -26.84 21.61 -20.16
N GLU A 906 -26.03 21.76 -21.20
CA GLU A 906 -25.54 20.64 -22.02
C GLU A 906 -24.76 19.64 -21.15
N LEU A 907 -25.01 18.33 -21.32
CA LEU A 907 -24.41 17.28 -20.47
C LEU A 907 -22.98 16.90 -20.89
N VAL A 908 -22.16 17.90 -21.18
CA VAL A 908 -20.74 17.78 -21.53
C VAL A 908 -19.91 18.15 -20.30
N PRO A 909 -18.91 17.35 -19.89
CA PRO A 909 -18.12 17.57 -18.67
C PRO A 909 -17.58 18.99 -18.49
N GLU A 910 -17.05 19.60 -19.55
CA GLU A 910 -16.50 20.96 -19.56
C GLU A 910 -17.59 22.01 -19.25
N VAL A 911 -18.77 21.86 -19.86
CA VAL A 911 -19.89 22.80 -19.72
C VAL A 911 -20.52 22.67 -18.32
N ILE A 912 -20.74 21.44 -17.86
CA ILE A 912 -21.17 21.14 -16.48
C ILE A 912 -20.19 21.74 -15.47
N GLY A 913 -18.89 21.49 -15.65
CA GLY A 913 -17.83 21.97 -14.78
C GLY A 913 -17.81 23.50 -14.68
N GLN A 914 -17.93 24.19 -15.82
CA GLN A 914 -18.01 25.66 -15.85
C GLN A 914 -19.29 26.19 -15.20
N TYR A 915 -20.44 25.55 -15.42
CA TYR A 915 -21.71 25.94 -14.78
C TYR A 915 -21.63 25.83 -13.26
N LEU A 916 -21.22 24.67 -12.74
CA LEU A 916 -21.10 24.40 -11.30
C LEU A 916 -20.08 25.31 -10.60
N PHE A 917 -19.04 25.73 -11.32
CA PHE A 917 -18.08 26.72 -10.83
C PHE A 917 -18.70 28.13 -10.76
N ASN A 918 -19.36 28.57 -11.84
CA ASN A 918 -19.98 29.90 -11.91
C ASN A 918 -21.08 30.09 -10.85
N THR A 919 -21.91 29.07 -10.67
CA THR A 919 -23.01 29.05 -9.68
C THR A 919 -22.56 28.77 -8.25
N GLY A 920 -21.26 28.48 -8.01
CA GLY A 920 -20.72 28.31 -6.66
C GLY A 920 -21.00 26.94 -6.02
N TYR A 921 -21.42 25.94 -6.77
CA TYR A 921 -21.45 24.55 -6.30
C TYR A 921 -20.03 23.99 -6.11
N MET A 922 -19.06 24.36 -6.96
CA MET A 922 -17.66 23.89 -6.93
C MET A 922 -16.62 25.03 -6.96
N ALA A 923 -15.48 24.86 -6.28
CA ALA A 923 -14.39 25.85 -6.22
C ALA A 923 -13.44 25.86 -7.46
N LYS A 924 -13.60 24.88 -8.36
CA LYS A 924 -12.86 24.71 -9.63
C LYS A 924 -13.83 24.18 -10.69
N SER A 925 -13.62 24.52 -11.97
CA SER A 925 -14.42 23.97 -13.07
C SER A 925 -13.99 22.56 -13.50
N LYS A 926 -12.71 22.18 -13.28
CA LYS A 926 -12.22 20.83 -13.57
C LYS A 926 -12.39 19.91 -12.35
N TYR A 927 -13.03 18.77 -12.55
CA TYR A 927 -13.20 17.73 -11.53
C TYR A 927 -13.26 16.33 -12.19
N ALA A 928 -12.58 15.34 -11.62
CA ALA A 928 -12.37 14.04 -12.28
C ALA A 928 -13.68 13.25 -12.53
N LYS A 929 -14.69 13.43 -11.67
CA LYS A 929 -15.97 12.70 -11.73
C LYS A 929 -17.06 13.42 -12.52
N LEU A 930 -16.71 14.40 -13.35
CA LEU A 930 -17.68 15.11 -14.20
C LEU A 930 -18.38 14.18 -15.20
N GLY A 931 -17.71 13.14 -15.69
CA GLY A 931 -18.34 12.09 -16.51
C GLY A 931 -19.42 11.31 -15.76
N GLU A 932 -19.13 10.86 -14.53
CA GLU A 932 -20.11 10.20 -13.65
C GLU A 932 -21.34 11.10 -13.37
N ILE A 933 -21.08 12.40 -13.12
CA ILE A 933 -22.14 13.41 -12.88
C ILE A 933 -22.98 13.64 -14.13
N ALA A 934 -22.36 13.71 -15.32
CA ALA A 934 -23.05 13.91 -16.60
C ALA A 934 -23.99 12.74 -16.93
N GLN A 935 -23.50 11.50 -16.77
CA GLN A 935 -24.30 10.29 -16.97
C GLN A 935 -25.52 10.29 -16.03
N ARG A 936 -25.30 10.48 -14.73
CA ARG A 936 -26.37 10.44 -13.73
C ARG A 936 -27.37 11.58 -13.86
N ALA A 937 -26.92 12.76 -14.32
CA ALA A 937 -27.82 13.86 -14.67
C ALA A 937 -28.66 13.55 -15.93
N SER A 938 -28.16 12.75 -16.88
CA SER A 938 -28.94 12.27 -18.03
C SER A 938 -30.04 11.29 -17.62
N GLU A 939 -29.75 10.39 -16.69
CA GLU A 939 -30.72 9.46 -16.11
C GLU A 939 -31.85 10.24 -15.41
N LEU A 940 -31.49 11.15 -14.49
CA LEU A 940 -32.44 12.03 -13.78
C LEU A 940 -33.24 13.00 -14.67
N ARG A 941 -32.81 13.25 -15.91
CA ARG A 941 -33.58 14.02 -16.91
C ARG A 941 -34.59 13.17 -17.68
N LYS A 942 -34.40 11.84 -17.75
CA LYS A 942 -35.33 10.89 -18.41
C LYS A 942 -36.46 10.43 -17.48
N GLU A 943 -36.26 10.58 -16.17
CA GLU A 943 -37.25 10.28 -15.12
C GLU A 943 -38.24 11.44 -14.87
N ARG A 944 -38.24 12.46 -15.74
CA ARG A 944 -39.11 13.65 -15.69
C ARG A 944 -39.95 13.76 -16.95
#